data_AF-A0A223VWV0-F1
#
_entry.id   AF-A0A223VWV0-F1
#
_cell.length_a   1.000
_cell.length_b   1.000
_cell.length_c   1.000
_cell.angle_alpha   90.00
_cell.angle_beta   90.00
_cell.angle_gamma   90.00
#
_symmetry.space_group_name_H-M   'P 1'
#
loop_
_entity.id
_entity.type
_entity.pdbx_description
1 polymer ?
#
loop_
_entity_poly.entity_id
_entity_poly.type
_entity_poly.pdbx_seq_one_letter_code
_entity_poly.pdbx_strand_id
1 'polypeptide(L)'
;MSTFATGSFARSNSVAAPLSNNLETARTPAFDVPERRFGEHFNASSHSAVIKLMMLTFGPRPTDLFNDVKASSEGYDVTMKDGYQLHLSRHELKQAAAASRFAGNENDVLGSAHFALAAFMKRKQLGSGNAAAPPSFEAVLIQSLQGETTYNMLKGMGLSGHLRFVPTATGVAEGRAGVAESYDAGSSLIHAGKAHQFGRERSPDRSYMYTLVSDSVPKPHIAPAPEPPTVLAEVVSSNKRVRRHIAEVLRGVAATARNFGEVFDLSSHAAVIKMMMLRFGRSPSDMFEKVEATTGGYSITMKDGFEVRLSKQELQRTCEASRFTGPDAQVVADANFMLAAFAKRKQVEREVEFDAALSSTLRGEHTYVVLKGMGLTGFLRVASPDKLREPGSVGVISTFNYSGALVADGIKDDNGGQATVSKDYGYQLAADLPAAHSGRPAQFPAAPVGVKPDNIWSGFYQGVEGNCVTVSAIKAAMMRYGQNPLGIFKRVTESPEGFTITMRDSCTVRLTRAELEMARAAANFHGEDKGLVDDAVFLYAASAKRAQLENHEFRAGAGFDAALKTLNDGEVPGDALRRLGLYAFTRPSSVQELASGVPGTLANFRHSVVVVEGVMDEYGVKRELPGSRWMQQGGHALKLV
;
A
#
# COMPACT_ATOMS: atom_id res chain seq x y z
N MET A 1 59.73 -15.21 -3.21
CA MET A 1 60.53 -16.32 -2.64
C MET A 1 60.85 -15.99 -1.18
N SER A 2 60.57 -16.94 -0.29
CA SER A 2 61.09 -17.18 1.08
C SER A 2 61.11 -16.03 2.10
N THR A 3 60.23 -15.97 3.12
CA THR A 3 60.11 -16.76 4.39
C THR A 3 61.13 -16.43 5.49
N PHE A 4 60.58 -15.99 6.66
CA PHE A 4 60.83 -16.38 8.08
C PHE A 4 62.28 -16.60 8.58
N ALA A 5 62.73 -16.33 9.81
CA ALA A 5 62.25 -15.91 11.14
C ALA A 5 63.56 -15.50 11.93
N THR A 6 63.64 -14.98 13.16
CA THR A 6 63.12 -15.37 14.49
C THR A 6 63.62 -14.34 15.52
N GLY A 7 62.95 -14.19 16.67
CA GLY A 7 63.62 -13.80 17.92
C GLY A 7 62.80 -12.91 18.85
N SER A 8 62.10 -13.54 19.80
CA SER A 8 61.31 -12.94 20.88
C SER A 8 62.13 -12.86 22.16
N PHE A 9 61.93 -11.83 22.99
CA PHE A 9 62.03 -11.93 24.46
C PHE A 9 61.00 -11.02 25.14
N ALA A 10 60.28 -11.62 26.08
CA ALA A 10 59.11 -11.09 26.78
C ALA A 10 59.41 -10.75 28.24
N ARG A 11 58.62 -9.83 28.82
CA ARG A 11 58.02 -9.78 30.19
C ARG A 11 57.53 -8.34 30.43
N SER A 12 56.40 -8.02 31.05
CA SER A 12 55.49 -8.75 31.95
C SER A 12 54.09 -8.10 31.97
N ASN A 13 53.06 -8.91 32.24
CA ASN A 13 51.63 -8.57 32.29
C ASN A 13 51.20 -7.84 33.57
N SER A 14 50.07 -7.12 33.50
CA SER A 14 49.02 -7.19 34.53
C SER A 14 47.60 -6.90 33.98
N VAL A 15 46.82 -7.99 33.88
CA VAL A 15 45.38 -8.17 34.18
C VAL A 15 44.34 -7.24 33.53
N ALA A 16 43.66 -7.77 32.51
CA ALA A 16 42.23 -7.50 32.25
C ALA A 16 41.52 -8.85 31.96
N ALA A 17 40.36 -9.04 32.58
CA ALA A 17 39.55 -10.26 32.60
C ALA A 17 38.99 -10.64 31.20
N PRO A 18 38.64 -11.92 30.96
CA PRO A 18 38.44 -12.44 29.62
C PRO A 18 37.07 -12.06 29.05
N LEU A 19 37.09 -11.42 27.88
CA LEU A 19 35.95 -11.35 26.96
C LEU A 19 35.57 -12.78 26.55
N SER A 20 34.45 -13.26 27.06
CA SER A 20 33.85 -14.52 26.62
C SER A 20 33.25 -14.35 25.22
N ASN A 21 33.60 -15.30 24.36
CA ASN A 21 33.15 -15.51 22.97
C ASN A 21 31.64 -15.32 22.73
N ASN A 22 31.33 -14.85 21.51
CA ASN A 22 30.30 -15.31 20.54
C ASN A 22 29.78 -14.07 19.77
N LEU A 23 30.33 -13.60 18.64
CA LEU A 23 30.45 -14.28 17.33
C LEU A 23 29.19 -15.02 16.86
N GLU A 24 27.99 -14.58 17.30
CA GLU A 24 26.69 -15.03 16.77
C GLU A 24 25.88 -13.90 16.09
N THR A 25 26.45 -12.72 15.88
CA THR A 25 25.83 -11.71 15.01
C THR A 25 26.36 -11.85 13.59
N ALA A 26 25.59 -12.52 12.71
CA ALA A 26 25.49 -12.30 11.26
C ALA A 26 25.24 -13.59 10.46
N ARG A 27 24.07 -14.23 10.63
CA ARG A 27 23.53 -15.09 9.56
C ARG A 27 22.06 -14.77 9.35
N THR A 28 21.74 -14.29 8.16
CA THR A 28 20.37 -14.30 7.64
C THR A 28 19.84 -15.74 7.74
N PRO A 29 18.60 -15.99 8.21
CA PRO A 29 18.11 -17.35 8.35
C PRO A 29 18.25 -18.12 7.04
N ALA A 30 18.79 -19.35 7.12
CA ALA A 30 19.43 -20.07 6.01
C ALA A 30 18.46 -20.76 5.03
N PHE A 31 17.33 -20.10 4.73
CA PHE A 31 16.45 -20.49 3.62
C PHE A 31 16.17 -19.29 2.71
N ASP A 32 15.80 -19.51 1.47
CA ASP A 32 15.31 -18.47 0.57
C ASP A 32 14.24 -19.04 -0.37
N VAL A 33 13.67 -18.17 -1.18
CA VAL A 33 12.75 -18.50 -2.25
C VAL A 33 13.43 -18.26 -3.59
N PRO A 34 13.29 -19.16 -4.58
CA PRO A 34 13.78 -18.89 -5.91
C PRO A 34 13.02 -17.71 -6.54
N GLU A 35 13.70 -16.95 -7.41
CA GLU A 35 12.99 -16.05 -8.33
C GLU A 35 11.98 -16.86 -9.16
N ARG A 36 10.88 -16.21 -9.55
CA ARG A 36 9.93 -16.79 -10.50
C ARG A 36 10.66 -17.27 -11.75
N ARG A 37 10.44 -18.52 -12.17
CA ARG A 37 10.94 -18.94 -13.48
C ARG A 37 10.06 -18.36 -14.58
N PHE A 38 10.56 -18.41 -15.81
CA PHE A 38 9.83 -17.93 -16.97
C PHE A 38 8.46 -18.63 -17.04
N GLY A 39 7.42 -17.81 -16.93
CA GLY A 39 6.06 -18.30 -16.90
C GLY A 39 5.66 -19.09 -15.65
N GLU A 40 6.19 -18.77 -14.47
CA GLU A 40 5.63 -19.28 -13.20
C GLU A 40 4.93 -18.14 -12.44
N HIS A 41 3.77 -18.45 -11.85
CA HIS A 41 3.00 -17.54 -11.00
C HIS A 41 3.37 -17.77 -9.55
N PHE A 42 4.63 -17.50 -9.20
CA PHE A 42 5.15 -17.80 -7.87
C PHE A 42 5.98 -16.62 -7.35
N ASN A 43 5.54 -16.00 -6.25
CA ASN A 43 6.28 -14.98 -5.52
C ASN A 43 6.02 -15.12 -4.01
N ALA A 44 6.85 -15.93 -3.35
CA ALA A 44 6.81 -16.10 -1.90
C ALA A 44 7.84 -15.23 -1.15
N SER A 45 8.33 -14.14 -1.78
CA SER A 45 9.36 -13.29 -1.16
C SER A 45 8.85 -12.58 0.09
N SER A 46 7.58 -12.17 0.12
CA SER A 46 6.95 -11.61 1.33
C SER A 46 6.87 -12.63 2.45
N HIS A 47 6.49 -13.88 2.14
CA HIS A 47 6.44 -14.96 3.13
C HIS A 47 7.83 -15.23 3.69
N SER A 48 8.83 -15.41 2.82
CA SER A 48 10.21 -15.63 3.23
C SER A 48 10.75 -14.48 4.08
N ALA A 49 10.58 -13.23 3.63
CA ALA A 49 11.10 -12.06 4.33
C ALA A 49 10.47 -11.88 5.72
N VAL A 50 9.15 -12.02 5.84
CA VAL A 50 8.45 -11.88 7.14
C VAL A 50 8.79 -13.04 8.08
N ILE A 51 8.81 -14.29 7.59
CA ILE A 51 9.19 -15.43 8.41
C ILE A 51 10.64 -15.28 8.90
N LYS A 52 11.57 -14.85 8.03
CA LYS A 52 12.96 -14.54 8.44
C LYS A 52 13.01 -13.45 9.50
N LEU A 53 12.22 -12.38 9.36
CA LEU A 53 12.16 -11.32 10.37
C LEU A 53 11.63 -11.85 11.71
N MET A 54 10.60 -12.71 11.70
CA MET A 54 10.11 -13.36 12.92
C MET A 54 11.20 -14.24 13.54
N MET A 55 11.95 -15.01 12.75
CA MET A 55 13.04 -15.86 13.24
C MET A 55 14.17 -15.04 13.86
N LEU A 56 14.54 -13.92 13.25
CA LEU A 56 15.55 -12.99 13.77
C LEU A 56 15.09 -12.30 15.06
N THR A 57 13.78 -12.12 15.25
CA THR A 57 13.23 -11.35 16.39
C THR A 57 12.87 -12.24 17.57
N PHE A 58 12.21 -13.36 17.32
CA PHE A 58 11.64 -14.22 18.37
C PHE A 58 12.42 -15.52 18.56
N GLY A 59 13.13 -15.99 17.53
CA GLY A 59 13.82 -17.27 17.52
C GLY A 59 13.34 -18.18 16.38
N PRO A 60 14.12 -19.21 16.01
CA PRO A 60 13.91 -19.96 14.78
C PRO A 60 12.83 -21.05 14.87
N ARG A 61 12.39 -21.48 16.06
CA ARG A 61 11.48 -22.64 16.23
C ARG A 61 10.02 -22.21 16.22
N PRO A 62 9.05 -23.07 15.85
CA PRO A 62 7.62 -22.72 15.88
C PRO A 62 7.14 -22.21 17.24
N THR A 63 7.65 -22.77 18.34
CA THR A 63 7.36 -22.33 19.72
C THR A 63 7.87 -20.93 20.03
N ASP A 64 8.86 -20.44 19.28
CA ASP A 64 9.37 -19.07 19.40
C ASP A 64 8.52 -18.10 18.56
N LEU A 65 8.11 -18.55 17.36
CA LEU A 65 7.35 -17.77 16.37
C LEU A 65 5.89 -17.49 16.81
N PHE A 66 5.30 -18.35 17.64
CA PHE A 66 3.92 -18.26 18.10
C PHE A 66 3.84 -18.11 19.64
N ASN A 67 2.66 -17.89 20.21
CA ASN A 67 2.50 -17.80 21.67
C ASN A 67 2.41 -19.19 22.31
N ASP A 68 1.77 -20.14 21.63
CA ASP A 68 1.67 -21.53 22.07
C ASP A 68 1.58 -22.46 20.85
N VAL A 69 2.21 -23.62 20.93
CA VAL A 69 2.15 -24.68 19.91
C VAL A 69 2.09 -26.02 20.62
N LYS A 70 0.95 -26.70 20.53
CA LYS A 70 0.71 -28.01 21.16
C LYS A 70 0.50 -29.08 20.11
N ALA A 71 1.26 -30.17 20.20
CA ALA A 71 1.05 -31.32 19.34
C ALA A 71 -0.21 -32.09 19.74
N SER A 72 -0.96 -32.56 18.76
CA SER A 72 -2.11 -33.45 18.92
C SER A 72 -1.99 -34.67 17.97
N SER A 73 -2.92 -35.62 18.06
CA SER A 73 -2.90 -36.80 17.19
C SER A 73 -2.99 -36.42 15.71
N GLU A 74 -3.83 -35.42 15.39
CA GLU A 74 -4.13 -34.99 14.02
C GLU A 74 -3.19 -33.88 13.49
N GLY A 75 -2.40 -33.25 14.36
CA GLY A 75 -1.57 -32.12 13.96
C GLY A 75 -1.07 -31.26 15.12
N TYR A 76 -1.32 -29.96 15.04
CA TYR A 76 -0.85 -28.96 16.00
C TYR A 76 -1.91 -27.89 16.26
N ASP A 77 -2.20 -27.63 17.53
CA ASP A 77 -2.97 -26.48 17.96
C ASP A 77 -2.01 -25.30 18.18
N VAL A 78 -2.30 -24.18 17.51
CA VAL A 78 -1.43 -23.00 17.48
C VAL A 78 -2.19 -21.80 18.01
N THR A 79 -1.59 -21.11 18.98
CA THR A 79 -2.02 -19.78 19.40
C THR A 79 -1.06 -18.76 18.81
N MET A 80 -1.55 -17.94 17.89
CA MET A 80 -0.76 -16.90 17.24
C MET A 80 -0.37 -15.77 18.21
N LYS A 81 0.55 -14.88 17.81
CA LYS A 81 1.03 -13.77 18.67
C LYS A 81 -0.08 -12.79 19.08
N ASP A 82 -1.19 -12.75 18.35
CA ASP A 82 -2.38 -11.99 18.70
C ASP A 82 -3.45 -12.75 19.49
N GLY A 83 -3.18 -13.99 19.86
CA GLY A 83 -4.13 -14.85 20.57
C GLY A 83 -5.08 -15.61 19.66
N TYR A 84 -5.02 -15.43 18.33
CA TYR A 84 -5.85 -16.21 17.41
C TYR A 84 -5.49 -17.70 17.49
N GLN A 85 -6.48 -18.55 17.69
CA GLN A 85 -6.30 -20.00 17.80
C GLN A 85 -6.69 -20.69 16.50
N LEU A 86 -5.83 -21.61 16.04
CA LEU A 86 -6.09 -22.44 14.87
C LEU A 86 -5.51 -23.83 15.04
N HIS A 87 -6.03 -24.79 14.28
CA HIS A 87 -5.50 -26.14 14.19
C HIS A 87 -4.87 -26.38 12.83
N LEU A 88 -3.62 -26.87 12.81
CA LEU A 88 -2.90 -27.29 11.61
C LEU A 88 -2.81 -28.79 11.54
N SER A 89 -3.39 -29.40 10.50
CA SER A 89 -3.23 -30.82 10.25
C SER A 89 -1.84 -31.16 9.70
N ARG A 90 -1.40 -32.41 9.90
CA ARG A 90 -0.17 -32.93 9.27
C ARG A 90 -0.22 -32.88 7.74
N HIS A 91 -1.41 -32.96 7.14
CA HIS A 91 -1.60 -32.87 5.70
C HIS A 91 -1.34 -31.44 5.18
N GLU A 92 -1.89 -30.43 5.85
CA GLU A 92 -1.71 -29.02 5.48
C GLU A 92 -0.24 -28.59 5.61
N LEU A 93 0.48 -29.08 6.63
CA LEU A 93 1.92 -28.88 6.75
C LEU A 93 2.70 -29.47 5.56
N LYS A 94 2.33 -30.67 5.11
CA LYS A 94 2.94 -31.30 3.92
C LYS A 94 2.62 -30.51 2.65
N GLN A 95 1.38 -30.02 2.50
CA GLN A 95 0.99 -29.18 1.36
C GLN A 95 1.80 -27.87 1.33
N ALA A 96 1.93 -27.19 2.48
CA ALA A 96 2.75 -25.99 2.60
C ALA A 96 4.21 -26.26 2.23
N ALA A 97 4.80 -27.34 2.75
CA ALA A 97 6.19 -27.72 2.43
C ALA A 97 6.39 -28.06 0.94
N ALA A 98 5.44 -28.74 0.31
CA ALA A 98 5.52 -29.10 -1.09
C ALA A 98 5.39 -27.89 -2.03
N ALA A 99 4.55 -26.91 -1.67
CA ALA A 99 4.26 -25.76 -2.53
C ALA A 99 5.18 -24.54 -2.29
N SER A 100 5.77 -24.41 -1.09
CA SER A 100 6.51 -23.19 -0.66
C SER A 100 7.73 -22.87 -1.52
N ARG A 101 8.35 -23.88 -2.14
CA ARG A 101 9.67 -23.78 -2.80
C ARG A 101 10.76 -23.14 -1.93
N PHE A 102 10.60 -23.16 -0.61
CA PHE A 102 11.65 -22.70 0.29
C PHE A 102 12.84 -23.64 0.14
N ALA A 103 14.01 -23.07 -0.15
CA ALA A 103 15.25 -23.79 -0.37
C ALA A 103 16.29 -23.30 0.63
N GLY A 104 16.99 -24.23 1.27
CA GLY A 104 17.94 -23.92 2.34
C GLY A 104 18.69 -25.17 2.78
N ASN A 105 19.81 -24.98 3.47
CA ASN A 105 20.68 -26.08 3.90
C ASN A 105 20.37 -26.55 5.34
N GLU A 106 19.52 -25.81 6.06
CA GLU A 106 19.16 -26.08 7.45
C GLU A 106 17.72 -26.61 7.53
N ASN A 107 17.58 -27.94 7.65
CA ASN A 107 16.29 -28.62 7.62
C ASN A 107 15.33 -28.15 8.73
N ASP A 108 15.85 -27.84 9.92
CA ASP A 108 15.03 -27.39 11.05
C ASP A 108 14.45 -25.99 10.82
N VAL A 109 15.25 -25.09 10.22
CA VAL A 109 14.81 -23.73 9.84
C VAL A 109 13.77 -23.82 8.72
N LEU A 110 14.00 -24.67 7.71
CA LEU A 110 13.01 -24.92 6.65
C LEU A 110 11.71 -25.50 7.20
N GLY A 111 11.78 -26.48 8.11
CA GLY A 111 10.60 -27.04 8.77
C GLY A 111 9.79 -25.97 9.52
N SER A 112 10.49 -25.09 10.24
CA SER A 112 9.88 -23.97 10.96
C SER A 112 9.25 -22.94 10.01
N ALA A 113 9.89 -22.67 8.88
CA ALA A 113 9.35 -21.79 7.85
C ALA A 113 8.09 -22.37 7.19
N HIS A 114 8.06 -23.68 6.92
CA HIS A 114 6.86 -24.36 6.42
C HIS A 114 5.72 -24.33 7.43
N PHE A 115 6.03 -24.52 8.71
CA PHE A 115 5.06 -24.42 9.78
C PHE A 115 4.44 -23.02 9.84
N ALA A 116 5.26 -21.98 9.81
CA ALA A 116 4.80 -20.61 9.82
C ALA A 116 3.93 -20.28 8.59
N LEU A 117 4.36 -20.71 7.40
CA LEU A 117 3.58 -20.58 6.17
C LEU A 117 2.20 -21.24 6.30
N ALA A 118 2.15 -22.47 6.83
CA ALA A 118 0.90 -23.21 7.02
C ALA A 118 -0.03 -22.51 8.02
N ALA A 119 0.50 -22.00 9.14
CA ALA A 119 -0.27 -21.22 10.11
C ALA A 119 -0.94 -20.00 9.48
N PHE A 120 -0.18 -19.24 8.68
CA PHE A 120 -0.71 -18.10 7.95
C PHE A 120 -1.81 -18.49 6.95
N MET A 121 -1.57 -19.54 6.14
CA MET A 121 -2.58 -20.02 5.19
C MET A 121 -3.85 -20.51 5.88
N LYS A 122 -3.70 -21.21 7.00
CA LYS A 122 -4.84 -21.70 7.77
C LYS A 122 -5.67 -20.57 8.33
N ARG A 123 -5.03 -19.54 8.90
CA ARG A 123 -5.73 -18.33 9.34
C ARG A 123 -6.46 -17.65 8.18
N LYS A 124 -5.83 -17.53 7.01
CA LYS A 124 -6.45 -16.94 5.82
C LYS A 124 -7.64 -17.77 5.32
N GLN A 125 -7.53 -19.10 5.36
CA GLN A 125 -8.62 -20.03 5.04
C GLN A 125 -9.81 -19.82 5.97
N LEU A 126 -9.57 -19.79 7.28
CA LEU A 126 -10.61 -19.63 8.30
C LEU A 126 -11.18 -18.20 8.35
N GLY A 127 -10.38 -17.19 8.03
CA GLY A 127 -10.79 -15.78 7.95
C GLY A 127 -11.62 -15.44 6.71
N SER A 128 -11.55 -16.25 5.65
CA SER A 128 -12.37 -16.12 4.42
C SER A 128 -13.83 -16.54 4.61
N GLY A 129 -14.29 -16.68 5.86
CA GLY A 129 -15.54 -17.32 6.27
C GLY A 129 -16.78 -16.51 5.91
N ASN A 130 -17.15 -16.51 4.62
CA ASN A 130 -18.52 -16.30 4.12
C ASN A 130 -18.74 -16.78 2.66
N ALA A 131 -17.87 -17.63 2.11
CA ALA A 131 -18.20 -18.35 0.88
C ALA A 131 -19.04 -19.59 1.23
N ALA A 132 -20.13 -19.85 0.48
CA ALA A 132 -21.02 -21.02 0.67
C ALA A 132 -20.24 -22.37 0.68
N ALA A 133 -19.02 -22.37 0.14
CA ALA A 133 -17.97 -23.31 0.47
C ALA A 133 -16.66 -22.51 0.67
N PRO A 134 -16.04 -22.49 1.87
CA PRO A 134 -14.75 -21.84 2.05
C PRO A 134 -13.71 -22.50 1.13
N PRO A 135 -12.75 -21.72 0.57
CA PRO A 135 -11.72 -22.28 -0.30
C PRO A 135 -10.93 -23.35 0.45
N SER A 136 -10.49 -24.38 -0.27
CA SER A 136 -9.60 -25.39 0.30
C SER A 136 -8.28 -24.74 0.75
N PHE A 137 -7.60 -25.35 1.72
CA PHE A 137 -6.30 -24.89 2.17
C PHE A 137 -5.32 -24.76 1.00
N GLU A 138 -5.35 -25.75 0.10
CA GLU A 138 -4.55 -25.76 -1.12
C GLU A 138 -4.85 -24.57 -2.04
N ALA A 139 -6.13 -24.22 -2.25
CA ALA A 139 -6.50 -23.08 -3.07
C ALA A 139 -5.98 -21.76 -2.46
N VAL A 140 -6.11 -21.59 -1.14
CA VAL A 140 -5.59 -20.42 -0.42
C VAL A 140 -4.07 -20.34 -0.48
N LEU A 141 -3.39 -21.48 -0.31
CA LEU A 141 -1.95 -21.62 -0.39
C LEU A 141 -1.44 -21.26 -1.79
N ILE A 142 -2.01 -21.86 -2.84
CA ILE A 142 -1.64 -21.57 -4.23
C ILE A 142 -1.87 -20.10 -4.54
N GLN A 143 -3.02 -19.54 -4.14
CA GLN A 143 -3.33 -18.13 -4.38
C GLN A 143 -2.34 -17.20 -3.67
N SER A 144 -2.03 -17.45 -2.40
CA SER A 144 -1.10 -16.60 -1.65
C SER A 144 0.34 -16.71 -2.16
N LEU A 145 0.77 -17.88 -2.63
CA LEU A 145 2.09 -18.08 -3.22
C LEU A 145 2.25 -17.39 -4.58
N GLN A 146 1.20 -16.82 -5.16
CA GLN A 146 1.31 -15.94 -6.34
C GLN A 146 1.80 -14.53 -5.97
N GLY A 147 1.78 -14.16 -4.69
CA GLY A 147 2.19 -12.86 -4.17
C GLY A 147 1.35 -12.46 -2.97
N GLU A 148 1.98 -11.79 -2.00
CA GLU A 148 1.30 -11.30 -0.79
C GLU A 148 1.92 -9.96 -0.38
N THR A 149 1.13 -9.02 0.14
CA THR A 149 1.72 -7.76 0.60
C THR A 149 2.46 -7.96 1.91
N THR A 150 3.53 -7.19 2.14
CA THR A 150 4.29 -7.22 3.40
C THR A 150 3.37 -7.06 4.61
N TYR A 151 2.43 -6.11 4.51
CA TYR A 151 1.49 -5.79 5.57
C TYR A 151 0.55 -6.96 5.88
N ASN A 152 -0.07 -7.52 4.85
CA ASN A 152 -0.95 -8.67 4.96
C ASN A 152 -0.26 -9.84 5.65
N MET A 153 0.98 -10.11 5.26
CA MET A 153 1.77 -11.18 5.84
C MET A 153 2.06 -10.94 7.33
N LEU A 154 2.45 -9.71 7.72
CA LEU A 154 2.73 -9.35 9.10
C LEU A 154 1.47 -9.42 9.99
N LYS A 155 0.36 -8.81 9.55
CA LYS A 155 -0.92 -8.84 10.28
C LYS A 155 -1.51 -10.24 10.35
N GLY A 156 -1.50 -10.99 9.23
CA GLY A 156 -1.99 -12.37 9.20
C GLY A 156 -1.17 -13.32 10.06
N MET A 157 0.10 -13.00 10.34
CA MET A 157 0.91 -13.70 11.34
C MET A 157 0.61 -13.30 12.80
N GLY A 158 -0.35 -12.40 13.03
CA GLY A 158 -0.75 -11.93 14.35
C GLY A 158 0.23 -10.92 14.96
N LEU A 159 1.07 -10.29 14.15
CA LEU A 159 2.19 -9.47 14.64
C LEU A 159 1.83 -8.01 14.96
N SER A 160 0.56 -7.61 14.87
CA SER A 160 0.12 -6.21 15.06
C SER A 160 0.72 -5.55 16.30
N GLY A 161 0.72 -6.25 17.44
CA GLY A 161 1.24 -5.73 18.72
C GLY A 161 2.76 -5.67 18.82
N HIS A 162 3.47 -6.31 17.88
CA HIS A 162 4.93 -6.38 17.81
C HIS A 162 5.51 -5.45 16.73
N LEU A 163 4.66 -4.86 15.88
CA LEU A 163 5.12 -4.05 14.75
C LEU A 163 5.67 -2.69 15.20
N ARG A 164 6.75 -2.31 14.52
CA ARG A 164 7.33 -0.96 14.54
C ARG A 164 7.56 -0.52 13.10
N PHE A 165 7.28 0.75 12.82
CA PHE A 165 7.52 1.35 11.52
C PHE A 165 8.69 2.32 11.63
N VAL A 166 9.71 2.14 10.82
CA VAL A 166 10.96 2.92 10.93
C VAL A 166 11.38 3.39 9.53
N PRO A 167 11.84 4.65 9.38
CA PRO A 167 12.50 5.07 8.16
C PRO A 167 13.67 4.13 7.84
N THR A 168 13.76 3.66 6.61
CA THR A 168 14.75 2.63 6.25
C THR A 168 16.17 3.09 6.54
N ALA A 169 16.49 4.35 6.25
CA ALA A 169 17.80 4.93 6.54
C ALA A 169 18.16 4.87 8.03
N THR A 170 17.22 5.23 8.91
CA THR A 170 17.40 5.15 10.36
C THR A 170 17.58 3.72 10.81
N GLY A 171 16.71 2.80 10.38
CA GLY A 171 16.80 1.40 10.76
C GLY A 171 18.09 0.73 10.30
N VAL A 172 18.57 1.06 9.09
CA VAL A 172 19.86 0.59 8.57
C VAL A 172 21.02 1.16 9.39
N ALA A 173 21.01 2.45 9.71
CA ALA A 173 22.04 3.09 10.54
C ALA A 173 22.11 2.50 11.95
N GLU A 174 20.96 2.12 12.51
CA GLU A 174 20.85 1.49 13.83
C GLU A 174 21.07 -0.04 13.79
N GLY A 175 21.37 -0.63 12.62
CA GLY A 175 21.59 -2.07 12.46
C GLY A 175 20.34 -2.93 12.69
N ARG A 176 19.13 -2.35 12.62
CA ARG A 176 17.87 -3.07 12.85
C ARG A 176 17.51 -3.95 11.67
N ALA A 177 16.95 -5.12 11.97
CA ALA A 177 16.30 -5.97 10.97
C ALA A 177 14.87 -5.49 10.71
N GLY A 178 14.44 -5.54 9.45
CA GLY A 178 13.07 -5.20 9.06
C GLY A 178 12.69 -5.81 7.72
N VAL A 179 11.46 -5.57 7.27
CA VAL A 179 10.96 -5.95 5.94
C VAL A 179 10.42 -4.73 5.23
N ALA A 180 10.69 -4.61 3.93
CA ALA A 180 10.15 -3.56 3.09
C ALA A 180 9.52 -4.16 1.83
N GLU A 181 8.50 -3.51 1.31
CA GLU A 181 7.81 -3.93 0.07
C GLU A 181 8.77 -3.88 -1.13
N SER A 182 8.68 -4.83 -2.05
CA SER A 182 9.32 -4.76 -3.38
C SER A 182 8.37 -4.14 -4.41
N TYR A 183 8.82 -3.97 -5.66
CA TYR A 183 8.03 -3.35 -6.74
C TYR A 183 7.02 -4.30 -7.40
N ASP A 184 6.96 -5.56 -6.96
CA ASP A 184 6.23 -6.65 -7.61
C ASP A 184 5.40 -7.49 -6.64
N ALA A 185 4.78 -6.83 -5.64
CA ALA A 185 3.99 -7.48 -4.58
C ALA A 185 4.78 -8.53 -3.76
N GLY A 186 6.09 -8.35 -3.69
CA GLY A 186 7.00 -9.09 -2.82
C GLY A 186 7.48 -8.24 -1.65
N SER A 187 8.40 -8.80 -0.87
CA SER A 187 9.11 -8.05 0.16
C SER A 187 10.58 -8.43 0.14
N SER A 188 11.41 -7.50 0.60
CA SER A 188 12.81 -7.77 0.94
C SER A 188 12.99 -7.72 2.44
N LEU A 189 13.78 -8.65 2.98
CA LEU A 189 14.29 -8.53 4.34
C LEU A 189 15.43 -7.51 4.32
N ILE A 190 15.31 -6.43 5.08
CA ILE A 190 16.42 -5.50 5.32
C ILE A 190 17.17 -6.01 6.56
N HIS A 191 18.40 -6.43 6.36
CA HIS A 191 19.27 -6.92 7.42
C HIS A 191 20.74 -6.67 7.06
N ALA A 192 21.55 -6.31 8.07
CA ALA A 192 22.96 -5.94 7.89
C ALA A 192 23.18 -4.86 6.80
N GLY A 193 22.26 -3.88 6.73
CA GLY A 193 22.32 -2.77 5.76
C GLY A 193 22.04 -3.15 4.30
N LYS A 194 21.58 -4.38 4.04
CA LYS A 194 21.24 -4.89 2.71
C LYS A 194 19.79 -5.31 2.64
N ALA A 195 19.17 -5.15 1.48
CA ALA A 195 17.88 -5.74 1.15
C ALA A 195 18.11 -7.14 0.54
N HIS A 196 17.60 -8.17 1.20
CA HIS A 196 17.69 -9.58 0.81
C HIS A 196 16.38 -10.02 0.16
N GLN A 197 16.45 -10.44 -1.10
CA GLN A 197 15.29 -10.94 -1.84
C GLN A 197 15.73 -11.98 -2.88
N PHE A 198 15.06 -13.13 -2.90
CA PHE A 198 15.32 -14.24 -3.82
C PHE A 198 16.79 -14.71 -3.82
N GLY A 199 17.43 -14.73 -2.65
CA GLY A 199 18.84 -15.07 -2.49
C GLY A 199 19.81 -14.01 -3.02
N ARG A 200 19.34 -12.80 -3.33
CA ARG A 200 20.16 -11.68 -3.82
C ARG A 200 20.17 -10.53 -2.82
N GLU A 201 21.31 -9.84 -2.75
CA GLU A 201 21.48 -8.61 -1.97
C GLU A 201 21.37 -7.37 -2.86
N ARG A 202 20.69 -6.34 -2.37
CA ARG A 202 20.51 -5.04 -3.02
C ARG A 202 20.62 -3.91 -2.01
N SER A 203 20.75 -2.68 -2.50
CA SER A 203 20.61 -1.49 -1.66
C SER A 203 19.15 -1.34 -1.22
N PRO A 204 18.87 -1.07 0.07
CA PRO A 204 17.53 -0.72 0.53
C PRO A 204 17.10 0.60 -0.12
N ASP A 205 16.02 0.56 -0.90
CA ASP A 205 15.56 1.70 -1.71
C ASP A 205 14.16 2.19 -1.34
N ARG A 206 13.49 1.48 -0.42
CA ARG A 206 12.24 1.93 0.19
C ARG A 206 12.52 2.95 1.27
N SER A 207 11.69 3.98 1.35
CA SER A 207 11.81 5.03 2.38
C SER A 207 11.49 4.52 3.79
N TYR A 208 10.81 3.39 3.91
CA TYR A 208 10.41 2.79 5.19
C TYR A 208 10.51 1.26 5.19
N MET A 209 10.61 0.71 6.41
CA MET A 209 10.56 -0.73 6.69
C MET A 209 9.75 -1.01 7.95
N TYR A 210 9.19 -2.22 8.03
CA TYR A 210 8.57 -2.76 9.22
C TYR A 210 9.59 -3.58 10.01
N THR A 211 9.73 -3.31 11.31
CA THR A 211 10.56 -4.06 12.25
C THR A 211 9.67 -4.66 13.34
N LEU A 212 10.15 -5.72 14.01
CA LEU A 212 9.44 -6.37 15.11
C LEU A 212 10.19 -6.13 16.43
N VAL A 213 9.42 -6.03 17.53
CA VAL A 213 9.94 -6.00 18.90
C VAL A 213 9.49 -7.22 19.68
N SER A 214 10.36 -7.72 20.58
CA SER A 214 10.10 -8.89 21.41
C SER A 214 9.00 -8.66 22.45
N ASP A 215 8.91 -7.44 23.00
CA ASP A 215 8.03 -7.12 24.11
C ASP A 215 6.66 -6.66 23.60
N SER A 216 5.60 -7.35 24.04
CA SER A 216 4.21 -7.06 23.68
C SER A 216 3.65 -5.86 24.46
N VAL A 217 2.74 -5.11 23.82
CA VAL A 217 1.79 -4.22 24.52
C VAL A 217 0.52 -5.02 24.82
N PRO A 218 -0.13 -4.89 25.99
CA PRO A 218 -1.32 -5.68 26.33
C PRO A 218 -2.50 -5.45 25.37
N LYS A 219 -3.30 -6.50 25.09
CA LYS A 219 -4.47 -6.46 24.18
C LYS A 219 -5.82 -6.56 24.92
N PRO A 220 -6.91 -5.93 24.42
CA PRO A 220 -8.29 -6.13 24.88
C PRO A 220 -8.97 -7.37 24.26
N HIS A 221 -9.92 -7.97 24.99
CA HIS A 221 -10.68 -9.16 24.61
C HIS A 221 -11.87 -8.88 23.67
N ILE A 222 -12.13 -9.75 22.69
CA ILE A 222 -13.32 -9.74 21.81
C ILE A 222 -14.05 -11.08 21.90
N ALA A 223 -15.36 -11.05 22.14
CA ALA A 223 -16.26 -12.21 22.20
C ALA A 223 -16.97 -12.47 20.85
N PRO A 224 -17.38 -13.72 20.52
CA PRO A 224 -18.00 -14.07 19.24
C PRO A 224 -19.55 -13.99 19.29
N ALA A 225 -20.18 -13.53 18.20
CA ALA A 225 -21.64 -13.56 17.98
C ALA A 225 -21.98 -13.35 16.46
N PRO A 226 -23.25 -13.46 15.99
CA PRO A 226 -23.72 -14.44 14.99
C PRO A 226 -24.17 -13.83 13.62
N GLU A 227 -24.52 -14.69 12.65
CA GLU A 227 -24.92 -14.40 11.23
C GLU A 227 -26.38 -13.93 11.06
N PRO A 228 -26.75 -13.00 10.12
CA PRO A 228 -27.18 -13.31 8.72
C PRO A 228 -27.05 -12.11 7.69
N PRO A 229 -27.77 -12.02 6.54
CA PRO A 229 -27.52 -12.59 5.19
C PRO A 229 -27.24 -11.56 4.04
N THR A 230 -26.88 -12.09 2.85
CA THR A 230 -26.29 -11.39 1.66
C THR A 230 -27.27 -11.18 0.48
N VAL A 231 -27.11 -10.08 -0.28
CA VAL A 231 -27.80 -9.75 -1.56
C VAL A 231 -26.79 -9.66 -2.72
N LEU A 232 -27.10 -10.25 -3.89
CA LEU A 232 -26.32 -10.24 -5.14
C LEU A 232 -26.88 -9.22 -6.14
N ALA A 233 -26.01 -8.66 -7.01
CA ALA A 233 -26.42 -7.78 -8.13
C ALA A 233 -25.73 -8.18 -9.45
N GLU A 234 -26.51 -8.09 -10.55
CA GLU A 234 -26.20 -8.46 -11.94
C GLU A 234 -25.50 -7.35 -12.77
N VAL A 235 -24.88 -7.73 -13.90
CA VAL A 235 -24.16 -6.86 -14.85
C VAL A 235 -24.76 -6.97 -16.27
N VAL A 236 -24.96 -5.83 -16.95
CA VAL A 236 -25.46 -5.73 -18.35
C VAL A 236 -24.42 -5.08 -19.29
N SER A 237 -24.41 -5.51 -20.56
CA SER A 237 -23.36 -5.38 -21.59
C SER A 237 -23.31 -4.06 -22.42
N SER A 238 -22.09 -3.60 -22.80
CA SER A 238 -21.86 -2.44 -23.72
C SER A 238 -20.74 -2.65 -24.78
N ASN A 239 -20.42 -3.90 -25.15
CA ASN A 239 -19.14 -4.34 -25.76
C ASN A 239 -18.64 -3.73 -27.10
N LYS A 240 -19.45 -3.07 -27.94
CA LYS A 240 -18.99 -2.64 -29.31
C LYS A 240 -18.27 -1.29 -29.35
N ARG A 241 -18.70 -0.29 -28.58
CA ARG A 241 -18.13 1.07 -28.61
C ARG A 241 -16.77 1.12 -27.88
N VAL A 242 -16.65 0.34 -26.80
CA VAL A 242 -15.44 0.19 -26.00
C VAL A 242 -14.29 -0.40 -26.83
N ARG A 243 -14.54 -1.45 -27.61
CA ARG A 243 -13.52 -2.09 -28.47
C ARG A 243 -12.95 -1.15 -29.54
N ARG A 244 -13.79 -0.30 -30.16
CA ARG A 244 -13.32 0.70 -31.15
C ARG A 244 -12.44 1.76 -30.50
N HIS A 245 -12.84 2.24 -29.31
CA HIS A 245 -12.06 3.22 -28.55
C HIS A 245 -10.69 2.68 -28.10
N ILE A 246 -10.64 1.41 -27.65
CA ILE A 246 -9.40 0.72 -27.30
C ILE A 246 -8.45 0.61 -28.50
N ALA A 247 -8.94 0.19 -29.67
CA ALA A 247 -8.11 0.03 -30.87
C ALA A 247 -7.53 1.35 -31.42
N GLU A 248 -8.20 2.47 -31.18
CA GLU A 248 -7.69 3.80 -31.55
C GLU A 248 -6.58 4.26 -30.59
N VAL A 249 -6.77 4.11 -29.27
CA VAL A 249 -5.74 4.49 -28.28
C VAL A 249 -4.50 3.60 -28.38
N LEU A 250 -4.68 2.29 -28.62
CA LEU A 250 -3.57 1.36 -28.82
C LEU A 250 -2.66 1.78 -30.00
N ARG A 251 -3.24 2.31 -31.07
CA ARG A 251 -2.50 2.77 -32.26
C ARG A 251 -2.04 4.22 -32.18
N GLY A 252 -2.53 5.00 -31.22
CA GLY A 252 -2.33 6.45 -31.15
C GLY A 252 -0.89 6.87 -30.84
N VAL A 253 -0.20 6.15 -29.96
CA VAL A 253 1.19 6.44 -29.53
C VAL A 253 1.96 5.15 -29.30
N ALA A 254 3.22 5.09 -29.72
CA ALA A 254 4.15 4.02 -29.41
C ALA A 254 5.50 4.59 -28.97
N ALA A 255 6.20 3.88 -28.07
CA ALA A 255 7.60 4.13 -27.82
C ALA A 255 8.42 3.53 -28.97
N THR A 256 9.38 4.27 -29.51
CA THR A 256 10.26 3.74 -30.57
C THR A 256 11.09 2.58 -30.02
N ALA A 257 11.20 1.49 -30.80
CA ALA A 257 12.02 0.35 -30.44
C ALA A 257 13.51 0.73 -30.30
N ARG A 258 14.21 0.06 -29.38
CA ARG A 258 15.64 0.28 -29.14
C ARG A 258 16.46 -0.07 -30.38
N ASN A 259 17.42 0.78 -30.75
CA ASN A 259 18.50 0.36 -31.66
C ASN A 259 19.56 -0.43 -30.88
N PHE A 260 20.37 -1.21 -31.61
CA PHE A 260 21.49 -1.96 -31.01
C PHE A 260 22.46 -1.00 -30.30
N GLY A 261 22.70 -1.24 -29.00
CA GLY A 261 23.57 -0.42 -28.15
C GLY A 261 22.89 0.76 -27.44
N GLU A 262 21.63 1.06 -27.73
CA GLU A 262 20.87 2.12 -27.05
C GLU A 262 20.27 1.65 -25.71
N VAL A 263 20.33 2.51 -24.69
CA VAL A 263 19.70 2.31 -23.37
C VAL A 263 18.53 3.28 -23.21
N PHE A 264 17.54 3.18 -24.11
CA PHE A 264 16.33 4.01 -24.10
C PHE A 264 15.08 3.14 -23.96
N ASP A 265 14.15 3.48 -23.07
CA ASP A 265 12.89 2.74 -22.94
C ASP A 265 11.76 3.58 -22.36
N LEU A 266 10.78 3.88 -23.21
CA LEU A 266 9.56 4.56 -22.79
C LEU A 266 8.31 3.68 -22.91
N SER A 267 8.46 2.36 -23.06
CA SER A 267 7.33 1.43 -23.17
C SER A 267 6.40 1.51 -21.93
N SER A 268 6.98 1.53 -20.73
CA SER A 268 6.22 1.75 -19.47
C SER A 268 5.47 3.07 -19.46
N HIS A 269 6.08 4.15 -19.97
CA HIS A 269 5.45 5.47 -20.07
C HIS A 269 4.30 5.46 -21.08
N ALA A 270 4.54 4.94 -22.28
CA ALA A 270 3.51 4.80 -23.31
C ALA A 270 2.33 3.96 -22.82
N ALA A 271 2.60 2.83 -22.16
CA ALA A 271 1.56 1.96 -21.59
C ALA A 271 0.71 2.69 -20.54
N VAL A 272 1.34 3.39 -19.59
CA VAL A 272 0.62 4.16 -18.56
C VAL A 272 -0.17 5.32 -19.16
N ILE A 273 0.41 6.05 -20.12
CA ILE A 273 -0.29 7.14 -20.81
C ILE A 273 -1.51 6.61 -21.56
N LYS A 274 -1.38 5.50 -22.31
CA LYS A 274 -2.53 4.85 -22.97
C LYS A 274 -3.61 4.44 -21.95
N MET A 275 -3.21 3.89 -20.80
CA MET A 275 -4.15 3.53 -19.74
C MET A 275 -4.88 4.76 -19.19
N MET A 276 -4.17 5.88 -18.98
CA MET A 276 -4.77 7.15 -18.57
C MET A 276 -5.72 7.68 -19.64
N MET A 277 -5.36 7.59 -20.92
CA MET A 277 -6.22 8.00 -22.04
C MET A 277 -7.53 7.22 -22.09
N LEU A 278 -7.47 5.91 -21.88
CA LEU A 278 -8.65 5.03 -21.81
C LEU A 278 -9.50 5.30 -20.57
N ARG A 279 -8.86 5.69 -19.45
CA ARG A 279 -9.54 5.85 -18.16
C ARG A 279 -10.17 7.21 -17.96
N PHE A 280 -9.46 8.27 -18.32
CA PHE A 280 -9.81 9.65 -17.97
C PHE A 280 -10.21 10.48 -19.19
N GLY A 281 -9.67 10.19 -20.37
CA GLY A 281 -9.87 10.98 -21.60
C GLY A 281 -8.54 11.25 -22.30
N ARG A 282 -8.59 11.68 -23.57
CA ARG A 282 -7.41 11.69 -24.46
C ARG A 282 -6.47 12.88 -24.25
N SER A 283 -6.96 13.98 -23.68
CA SER A 283 -6.16 15.20 -23.52
C SER A 283 -5.43 15.24 -22.17
N PRO A 284 -4.33 16.00 -22.03
CA PRO A 284 -3.69 16.22 -20.74
C PRO A 284 -4.63 16.80 -19.67
N SER A 285 -5.59 17.63 -20.06
CA SER A 285 -6.61 18.19 -19.17
C SER A 285 -7.58 17.14 -18.61
N ASP A 286 -7.78 16.04 -19.32
CA ASP A 286 -8.56 14.90 -18.81
C ASP A 286 -7.71 14.05 -17.84
N MET A 287 -6.46 13.82 -18.23
CA MET A 287 -5.53 12.90 -17.56
C MET A 287 -4.92 13.47 -16.27
N PHE A 288 -4.82 14.79 -16.13
CA PHE A 288 -4.44 15.47 -14.89
C PHE A 288 -5.65 15.97 -14.11
N GLU A 289 -5.45 16.46 -12.88
CA GLU A 289 -6.53 17.09 -12.12
C GLU A 289 -6.81 18.50 -12.65
N LYS A 290 -5.75 19.23 -12.99
CA LYS A 290 -5.84 20.58 -13.54
C LYS A 290 -4.65 20.87 -14.45
N VAL A 291 -4.92 21.53 -15.57
CA VAL A 291 -3.89 22.07 -16.48
C VAL A 291 -4.27 23.48 -16.86
N GLU A 292 -3.40 24.45 -16.56
CA GLU A 292 -3.60 25.86 -16.87
C GLU A 292 -2.44 26.40 -17.70
N ALA A 293 -2.75 27.02 -18.84
CA ALA A 293 -1.76 27.73 -19.62
C ALA A 293 -1.30 29.00 -18.87
N THR A 294 0.00 29.25 -18.88
CA THR A 294 0.63 30.45 -18.31
C THR A 294 1.49 31.13 -19.38
N THR A 295 1.90 32.38 -19.14
CA THR A 295 2.71 33.14 -20.11
C THR A 295 3.98 32.40 -20.56
N GLY A 296 4.61 31.62 -19.67
CA GLY A 296 5.86 30.89 -19.93
C GLY A 296 5.73 29.38 -20.17
N GLY A 297 4.51 28.81 -20.10
CA GLY A 297 4.32 27.36 -20.13
C GLY A 297 2.99 26.93 -19.51
N TYR A 298 3.01 25.99 -18.57
CA TYR A 298 1.84 25.37 -17.98
C TYR A 298 1.99 25.18 -16.47
N SER A 299 0.91 25.42 -15.73
CA SER A 299 0.74 24.96 -14.35
C SER A 299 -0.08 23.69 -14.37
N ILE A 300 0.43 22.61 -13.78
CA ILE A 300 -0.18 21.28 -13.82
C ILE A 300 -0.37 20.80 -12.38
N THR A 301 -1.59 20.41 -12.05
CA THR A 301 -1.90 19.68 -10.82
C THR A 301 -2.18 18.23 -11.18
N MET A 302 -1.35 17.32 -10.69
CA MET A 302 -1.51 15.88 -10.91
C MET A 302 -2.70 15.31 -10.13
N LYS A 303 -3.13 14.09 -10.46
CA LYS A 303 -4.27 13.40 -9.80
C LYS A 303 -4.06 13.14 -8.31
N ASP A 304 -2.82 13.24 -7.83
CA ASP A 304 -2.44 13.13 -6.42
C ASP A 304 -2.20 14.49 -5.74
N GLY A 305 -2.64 15.58 -6.39
CA GLY A 305 -2.48 16.96 -5.93
C GLY A 305 -1.09 17.54 -6.13
N PHE A 306 -0.11 16.78 -6.64
CA PHE A 306 1.24 17.32 -6.83
C PHE A 306 1.25 18.38 -7.94
N GLU A 307 1.76 19.57 -7.61
CA GLU A 307 1.83 20.69 -8.56
C GLU A 307 3.21 20.80 -9.21
N VAL A 308 3.24 20.98 -10.53
CA VAL A 308 4.45 21.31 -11.29
C VAL A 308 4.21 22.47 -12.23
N ARG A 309 5.25 23.26 -12.46
CA ARG A 309 5.27 24.29 -13.51
C ARG A 309 6.19 23.83 -14.64
N LEU A 310 5.62 23.60 -15.82
CA LEU A 310 6.35 23.13 -16.99
C LEU A 310 6.51 24.27 -17.99
N SER A 311 7.74 24.64 -18.33
CA SER A 311 8.02 25.67 -19.33
C SER A 311 7.86 25.16 -20.77
N LYS A 312 7.68 26.07 -21.72
CA LYS A 312 7.67 25.72 -23.16
C LYS A 312 8.98 25.08 -23.62
N GLN A 313 10.12 25.52 -23.06
CA GLN A 313 11.43 24.98 -23.40
C GLN A 313 11.61 23.54 -22.91
N GLU A 314 11.18 23.23 -21.69
CA GLU A 314 11.22 21.86 -21.13
C GLU A 314 10.33 20.89 -21.89
N LEU A 315 9.14 21.36 -22.30
CA LEU A 315 8.25 20.58 -23.17
C LEU A 315 8.91 20.32 -24.54
N GLN A 316 9.49 21.35 -25.16
CA GLN A 316 10.20 21.21 -26.43
C GLN A 316 11.36 20.19 -26.34
N ARG A 317 12.20 20.29 -25.30
CA ARG A 317 13.29 19.33 -25.06
C ARG A 317 12.79 17.90 -24.90
N THR A 318 11.63 17.73 -24.25
CA THR A 318 11.00 16.43 -24.09
C THR A 318 10.53 15.88 -25.45
N CYS A 319 9.88 16.72 -26.28
CA CYS A 319 9.46 16.34 -27.63
C CYS A 319 10.64 15.91 -28.50
N GLU A 320 11.78 16.60 -28.42
CA GLU A 320 13.01 16.27 -29.14
C GLU A 320 13.63 14.95 -28.67
N ALA A 321 13.50 14.62 -27.38
CA ALA A 321 14.18 13.48 -26.77
C ALA A 321 13.36 12.18 -26.67
N SER A 322 12.02 12.26 -26.56
CA SER A 322 11.17 11.09 -26.25
C SER A 322 11.06 10.08 -27.39
N ARG A 323 11.19 10.54 -28.64
CA ARG A 323 10.94 9.73 -29.85
C ARG A 323 9.60 8.97 -29.79
N PHE A 324 8.56 9.51 -29.15
CA PHE A 324 7.21 8.96 -29.30
C PHE A 324 6.75 9.08 -30.75
N THR A 325 6.12 8.04 -31.28
CA THR A 325 5.62 7.99 -32.66
C THR A 325 4.16 7.58 -32.68
N GLY A 326 3.44 7.98 -33.72
CA GLY A 326 2.02 7.67 -33.87
C GLY A 326 1.44 8.33 -35.12
N PRO A 327 0.29 7.83 -35.63
CA PRO A 327 -0.38 8.40 -36.80
C PRO A 327 -1.06 9.75 -36.50
N ASP A 328 -1.31 10.04 -35.22
CA ASP A 328 -1.95 11.28 -34.76
C ASP A 328 -0.92 12.16 -34.03
N ALA A 329 -0.54 13.26 -34.68
CA ALA A 329 0.45 14.21 -34.15
C ALA A 329 0.00 14.85 -32.83
N GLN A 330 -1.31 15.04 -32.62
CA GLN A 330 -1.82 15.61 -31.38
C GLN A 330 -1.68 14.62 -30.23
N VAL A 331 -1.99 13.34 -30.44
CA VAL A 331 -1.85 12.32 -29.39
C VAL A 331 -0.37 12.13 -29.01
N VAL A 332 0.55 12.24 -30.00
CA VAL A 332 2.00 12.26 -29.73
C VAL A 332 2.42 13.49 -28.93
N ALA A 333 1.89 14.68 -29.25
CA ALA A 333 2.15 15.90 -28.49
C ALA A 333 1.62 15.79 -27.04
N ASP A 334 0.43 15.23 -26.86
CA ASP A 334 -0.17 14.99 -25.55
C ASP A 334 0.66 13.99 -24.73
N ALA A 335 1.15 12.91 -25.33
CA ALA A 335 2.04 11.96 -24.66
C ALA A 335 3.38 12.60 -24.25
N ASN A 336 3.96 13.46 -25.09
CA ASN A 336 5.14 14.25 -24.75
C ASN A 336 4.88 15.18 -23.56
N PHE A 337 3.70 15.81 -23.52
CA PHE A 337 3.29 16.63 -22.39
C PHE A 337 3.23 15.83 -21.09
N MET A 338 2.63 14.63 -21.11
CA MET A 338 2.58 13.74 -19.95
C MET A 338 3.99 13.34 -19.47
N LEU A 339 4.88 12.96 -20.38
CA LEU A 339 6.27 12.61 -20.06
C LEU A 339 7.05 13.80 -19.47
N ALA A 340 6.86 15.01 -20.02
CA ALA A 340 7.49 16.22 -19.53
C ALA A 340 7.04 16.56 -18.11
N ALA A 341 5.74 16.41 -17.81
CA ALA A 341 5.19 16.59 -16.48
C ALA A 341 5.77 15.57 -15.48
N PHE A 342 5.91 14.29 -15.87
CA PHE A 342 6.57 13.27 -15.07
C PHE A 342 8.03 13.62 -14.79
N ALA A 343 8.80 14.00 -15.82
CA ALA A 343 10.19 14.42 -15.67
C ALA A 343 10.32 15.66 -14.76
N LYS A 344 9.38 16.61 -14.87
CA LYS A 344 9.33 17.80 -14.03
C LYS A 344 9.06 17.47 -12.56
N ARG A 345 8.14 16.55 -12.27
CA ARG A 345 7.93 16.06 -10.90
C ARG A 345 9.21 15.42 -10.36
N LYS A 346 9.82 14.51 -11.13
CA LYS A 346 11.05 13.83 -10.75
C LYS A 346 12.20 14.81 -10.50
N GLN A 347 12.28 15.89 -11.29
CA GLN A 347 13.21 16.99 -11.08
C GLN A 347 13.02 17.62 -9.70
N VAL A 348 11.79 18.00 -9.36
CA VAL A 348 11.45 18.64 -8.09
C VAL A 348 11.70 17.68 -6.91
N GLU A 349 11.25 16.44 -7.00
CA GLU A 349 11.38 15.45 -5.92
C GLU A 349 12.85 15.04 -5.65
N ARG A 350 13.73 15.14 -6.65
CA ARG A 350 15.15 14.76 -6.52
C ARG A 350 16.09 15.96 -6.41
N GLU A 351 15.58 17.18 -6.50
CA GLU A 351 16.38 18.42 -6.48
C GLU A 351 17.53 18.40 -7.51
N VAL A 352 17.22 18.00 -8.76
CA VAL A 352 18.19 17.95 -9.87
C VAL A 352 17.79 18.91 -11.00
N GLU A 353 18.66 19.06 -12.00
CA GLU A 353 18.32 19.77 -13.25
C GLU A 353 17.33 18.98 -14.10
N PHE A 354 16.48 19.68 -14.86
CA PHE A 354 15.43 19.05 -15.68
C PHE A 354 16.02 18.04 -16.68
N ASP A 355 17.11 18.40 -17.35
CA ASP A 355 17.77 17.53 -18.33
C ASP A 355 18.30 16.24 -17.70
N ALA A 356 18.78 16.29 -16.45
CA ALA A 356 19.24 15.11 -15.73
C ALA A 356 18.06 14.20 -15.35
N ALA A 357 16.95 14.80 -14.90
CA ALA A 357 15.72 14.08 -14.62
C ALA A 357 15.15 13.41 -15.89
N LEU A 358 15.06 14.16 -16.99
CA LEU A 358 14.60 13.68 -18.29
C LEU A 358 15.52 12.57 -18.82
N SER A 359 16.84 12.79 -18.87
CA SER A 359 17.80 11.77 -19.32
C SER A 359 17.71 10.48 -18.51
N SER A 360 17.55 10.57 -17.19
CA SER A 360 17.33 9.39 -16.35
C SER A 360 16.00 8.69 -16.66
N THR A 361 14.92 9.43 -16.89
CA THR A 361 13.60 8.87 -17.24
C THR A 361 13.63 8.14 -18.58
N LEU A 362 14.37 8.69 -19.55
CA LEU A 362 14.51 8.11 -20.89
C LEU A 362 15.21 6.74 -20.88
N ARG A 363 15.98 6.41 -19.84
CA ARG A 363 16.64 5.10 -19.69
C ARG A 363 15.71 3.96 -19.26
N GLY A 364 14.44 4.26 -18.98
CA GLY A 364 13.46 3.29 -18.50
C GLY A 364 13.05 3.53 -17.05
N GLU A 365 11.78 3.21 -16.76
CA GLU A 365 11.19 3.28 -15.43
C GLU A 365 10.28 2.07 -15.22
N HIS A 366 10.29 1.52 -14.01
CA HIS A 366 9.31 0.48 -13.66
C HIS A 366 7.89 1.03 -13.75
N THR A 367 6.95 0.23 -14.26
CA THR A 367 5.53 0.61 -14.41
C THR A 367 4.95 1.24 -13.14
N TYR A 368 5.26 0.70 -11.95
CA TYR A 368 4.83 1.27 -10.68
C TYR A 368 5.39 2.69 -10.44
N VAL A 369 6.65 2.95 -10.80
CA VAL A 369 7.28 4.28 -10.67
C VAL A 369 6.61 5.27 -11.62
N VAL A 370 6.34 4.86 -12.86
CA VAL A 370 5.58 5.69 -13.81
C VAL A 370 4.19 6.02 -13.25
N LEU A 371 3.45 5.01 -12.79
CA LEU A 371 2.12 5.20 -12.19
C LEU A 371 2.16 6.16 -11.00
N LYS A 372 3.13 5.98 -10.09
CA LYS A 372 3.33 6.86 -8.93
C LYS A 372 3.66 8.28 -9.37
N GLY A 373 4.62 8.45 -10.28
CA GLY A 373 5.05 9.78 -10.75
C GLY A 373 3.98 10.50 -11.57
N MET A 374 3.05 9.78 -12.20
CA MET A 374 1.85 10.35 -12.83
C MET A 374 0.74 10.68 -11.82
N GLY A 375 0.96 10.46 -10.52
CA GLY A 375 -0.01 10.75 -9.45
C GLY A 375 -1.15 9.74 -9.34
N LEU A 376 -0.94 8.50 -9.78
CA LEU A 376 -2.01 7.50 -9.85
C LEU A 376 -2.09 6.57 -8.64
N THR A 377 -1.22 6.72 -7.63
CA THR A 377 -1.08 5.77 -6.52
C THR A 377 -2.40 5.44 -5.81
N GLY A 378 -3.29 6.41 -5.57
CA GLY A 378 -4.58 6.16 -4.93
C GLY A 378 -5.58 5.40 -5.82
N PHE A 379 -5.44 5.52 -7.14
CA PHE A 379 -6.30 4.89 -8.13
C PHE A 379 -5.88 3.45 -8.42
N LEU A 380 -4.68 3.03 -8.00
CA LEU A 380 -4.16 1.71 -8.35
C LEU A 380 -4.98 0.59 -7.70
N ARG A 381 -5.26 -0.43 -8.51
CA ARG A 381 -5.73 -1.75 -8.08
C ARG A 381 -4.76 -2.77 -8.64
N VAL A 382 -4.26 -3.65 -7.79
CA VAL A 382 -3.47 -4.80 -8.25
C VAL A 382 -4.44 -5.74 -8.95
N ALA A 383 -4.09 -6.15 -10.16
CA ALA A 383 -4.90 -7.08 -10.95
C ALA A 383 -4.11 -8.35 -11.23
N SER A 384 -4.75 -9.47 -10.91
CA SER A 384 -4.26 -10.79 -11.32
C SER A 384 -4.38 -10.95 -12.83
N PRO A 385 -3.65 -11.91 -13.44
CA PRO A 385 -3.80 -12.24 -14.85
C PRO A 385 -5.25 -12.55 -15.23
N ASP A 386 -6.00 -13.24 -14.37
CA ASP A 386 -7.40 -13.56 -14.62
C ASP A 386 -8.27 -12.30 -14.68
N LYS A 387 -8.05 -11.36 -13.75
CA LYS A 387 -8.73 -10.05 -13.77
C LYS A 387 -8.40 -9.24 -15.02
N LEU A 388 -7.17 -9.30 -15.50
CA LEU A 388 -6.74 -8.63 -16.72
C LEU A 388 -7.30 -9.26 -18.01
N ARG A 389 -7.76 -10.51 -17.96
CA ARG A 389 -8.44 -11.20 -19.07
C ARG A 389 -9.95 -11.00 -19.12
N GLU A 390 -10.55 -10.40 -18.08
CA GLU A 390 -11.98 -10.12 -18.09
C GLU A 390 -12.35 -9.19 -19.27
N PRO A 391 -13.51 -9.39 -19.93
CA PRO A 391 -13.96 -8.48 -20.97
C PRO A 391 -14.12 -7.05 -20.46
N GLY A 392 -13.59 -6.07 -21.18
CA GLY A 392 -13.55 -4.66 -20.81
C GLY A 392 -12.43 -4.28 -19.85
N SER A 393 -11.58 -5.24 -19.45
CA SER A 393 -10.47 -5.01 -18.53
C SER A 393 -9.34 -4.25 -19.22
N VAL A 394 -8.89 -3.17 -18.59
CA VAL A 394 -7.73 -2.37 -19.02
C VAL A 394 -6.76 -2.28 -17.85
N GLY A 395 -5.47 -2.53 -18.10
CA GLY A 395 -4.42 -2.41 -17.11
C GLY A 395 -3.04 -2.26 -17.74
N VAL A 396 -2.00 -2.16 -16.91
CA VAL A 396 -0.61 -2.13 -17.33
C VAL A 396 0.19 -3.18 -16.58
N ILE A 397 1.13 -3.82 -17.25
CA ILE A 397 2.03 -4.81 -16.67
C ILE A 397 3.49 -4.36 -16.81
N SER A 398 4.35 -4.83 -15.93
CA SER A 398 5.80 -4.73 -16.14
C SER A 398 6.25 -5.88 -17.05
N THR A 399 7.12 -5.59 -18.02
CA THR A 399 7.79 -6.59 -18.86
C THR A 399 9.29 -6.63 -18.50
N PHE A 400 10.14 -7.20 -19.35
CA PHE A 400 11.57 -7.39 -19.04
C PHE A 400 12.34 -6.06 -19.03
N ASN A 401 13.35 -5.88 -18.16
CA ASN A 401 14.27 -4.72 -18.14
C ASN A 401 13.63 -3.31 -18.19
N TYR A 402 12.88 -2.95 -17.14
CA TYR A 402 12.22 -1.64 -16.96
C TYR A 402 11.17 -1.29 -18.03
N SER A 403 10.82 -2.24 -18.90
CA SER A 403 9.77 -2.11 -19.89
C SER A 403 8.38 -2.38 -19.29
N GLY A 404 7.34 -1.97 -20.00
CA GLY A 404 5.95 -2.18 -19.62
C GLY A 404 5.02 -2.23 -20.82
N ALA A 405 3.88 -2.89 -20.65
CA ALA A 405 2.90 -3.09 -21.72
C ALA A 405 1.49 -2.72 -21.24
N LEU A 406 0.68 -2.16 -22.15
CA LEU A 406 -0.76 -2.00 -21.92
C LEU A 406 -1.44 -3.33 -22.15
N VAL A 407 -2.38 -3.69 -21.27
CA VAL A 407 -3.28 -4.81 -21.42
C VAL A 407 -4.68 -4.29 -21.66
N ALA A 408 -5.33 -4.78 -22.72
CA ALA A 408 -6.75 -4.58 -22.96
C ALA A 408 -7.40 -5.91 -23.37
N ASP A 409 -8.50 -6.29 -22.71
CA ASP A 409 -9.22 -7.55 -22.97
C ASP A 409 -8.30 -8.79 -22.95
N GLY A 410 -7.34 -8.82 -22.02
CA GLY A 410 -6.36 -9.90 -21.91
C GLY A 410 -5.30 -9.94 -23.01
N ILE A 411 -5.22 -8.92 -23.88
CA ILE A 411 -4.18 -8.80 -24.90
C ILE A 411 -3.19 -7.72 -24.45
N LYS A 412 -1.90 -8.09 -24.29
CA LYS A 412 -0.82 -7.13 -24.08
C LYS A 412 -0.30 -6.59 -25.41
N ASP A 413 -0.14 -5.28 -25.48
CA ASP A 413 0.50 -4.52 -26.56
C ASP A 413 1.90 -4.09 -26.12
N ASP A 414 2.92 -4.71 -26.70
CA ASP A 414 4.35 -4.41 -26.48
C ASP A 414 4.95 -3.89 -27.79
N ASN A 415 4.88 -2.57 -28.00
CA ASN A 415 5.43 -1.87 -29.16
C ASN A 415 4.98 -2.48 -30.52
N GLY A 416 3.70 -2.81 -30.66
CA GLY A 416 3.12 -3.38 -31.88
C GLY A 416 3.06 -4.92 -31.92
N GLY A 417 3.69 -5.60 -30.96
CA GLY A 417 3.50 -7.02 -30.72
C GLY A 417 2.25 -7.26 -29.85
N GLN A 418 1.35 -8.14 -30.30
CA GLN A 418 0.19 -8.58 -29.53
C GLN A 418 0.42 -9.98 -28.96
N ALA A 419 0.25 -10.13 -27.66
CA ALA A 419 0.28 -11.43 -27.01
C ALA A 419 -0.82 -11.54 -25.96
N THR A 420 -1.31 -12.75 -25.69
CA THR A 420 -2.25 -12.94 -24.59
C THR A 420 -1.54 -12.78 -23.26
N VAL A 421 -2.16 -12.08 -22.31
CA VAL A 421 -1.73 -12.02 -20.92
C VAL A 421 -1.83 -13.41 -20.35
N SER A 422 -0.67 -14.00 -20.09
CA SER A 422 -0.58 -15.32 -19.50
C SER A 422 -0.34 -15.19 -18.00
N LYS A 423 0.73 -14.53 -17.56
CA LYS A 423 1.23 -14.68 -16.18
C LYS A 423 1.59 -13.40 -15.45
N ASP A 424 1.39 -12.27 -16.12
CA ASP A 424 1.83 -10.97 -15.67
C ASP A 424 0.77 -10.35 -14.75
N TYR A 425 1.11 -10.15 -13.48
CA TYR A 425 0.35 -9.26 -12.59
C TYR A 425 0.51 -7.83 -13.09
N GLY A 426 -0.57 -7.07 -12.99
CA GLY A 426 -0.58 -5.70 -13.45
C GLY A 426 -1.27 -4.76 -12.49
N TYR A 427 -1.31 -3.51 -12.91
CA TYR A 427 -2.04 -2.45 -12.25
C TYR A 427 -3.20 -2.04 -13.13
N GLN A 428 -4.38 -1.95 -12.54
CA GLN A 428 -5.54 -1.29 -13.13
C GLN A 428 -5.80 0.01 -12.39
N LEU A 429 -6.51 0.91 -13.04
CA LEU A 429 -7.10 2.07 -12.37
C LEU A 429 -8.51 1.67 -11.93
N ALA A 430 -8.84 1.94 -10.66
CA ALA A 430 -10.18 1.70 -10.13
C ALA A 430 -11.22 2.32 -11.08
N ALA A 431 -12.19 1.51 -11.53
CA ALA A 431 -13.24 1.95 -12.44
C ALA A 431 -14.13 2.99 -11.75
N ASP A 432 -14.63 3.98 -12.51
CA ASP A 432 -15.74 4.80 -12.02
C ASP A 432 -16.94 3.87 -12.13
N LEU A 433 -17.42 3.39 -10.99
CA LEU A 433 -18.74 2.76 -10.99
C LEU A 433 -19.73 3.84 -11.47
N PRO A 434 -20.54 3.57 -12.51
CA PRO A 434 -21.56 4.52 -12.91
C PRO A 434 -22.41 4.80 -11.68
N ALA A 435 -22.42 6.06 -11.25
CA ALA A 435 -23.28 6.49 -10.16
C ALA A 435 -24.69 6.04 -10.52
N ALA A 436 -25.39 5.33 -9.64
CA ALA A 436 -26.82 5.14 -9.84
C ALA A 436 -27.44 6.55 -9.98
N HIS A 437 -27.95 6.88 -11.17
CA HIS A 437 -28.44 8.22 -11.51
C HIS A 437 -29.78 8.55 -10.79
N SER A 438 -30.23 7.71 -9.86
CA SER A 438 -31.50 7.84 -9.15
C SER A 438 -31.42 8.57 -7.81
N GLY A 439 -30.23 8.93 -7.32
CA GLY A 439 -30.06 9.63 -6.04
C GLY A 439 -29.91 11.15 -6.18
N ARG A 440 -30.50 11.92 -5.26
CA ARG A 440 -30.27 13.37 -5.14
C ARG A 440 -28.91 13.64 -4.48
N PRO A 441 -28.28 14.82 -4.66
CA PRO A 441 -27.12 15.20 -3.85
C PRO A 441 -27.43 15.10 -2.36
N ALA A 442 -26.55 14.47 -1.58
CA ALA A 442 -26.71 14.38 -0.13
C ALA A 442 -26.57 15.77 0.51
N GLN A 443 -27.19 15.96 1.67
CA GLN A 443 -27.16 17.23 2.41
C GLN A 443 -26.52 17.03 3.77
N PHE A 444 -25.59 17.92 4.12
CA PHE A 444 -24.91 17.98 5.41
C PHE A 444 -25.02 19.42 5.92
N PRO A 445 -26.06 19.75 6.72
CA PRO A 445 -26.40 21.13 7.04
C PRO A 445 -25.52 21.75 8.14
N ALA A 446 -24.71 20.96 8.84
CA ALA A 446 -23.93 21.41 9.99
C ALA A 446 -22.89 22.49 9.63
N ALA A 447 -22.25 22.36 8.47
CA ALA A 447 -21.28 23.34 7.98
C ALA A 447 -21.35 23.48 6.45
N PRO A 448 -21.07 24.68 5.88
CA PRO A 448 -20.92 24.82 4.44
C PRO A 448 -19.74 24.01 3.89
N VAL A 449 -19.81 23.66 2.60
CA VAL A 449 -18.73 22.91 1.92
C VAL A 449 -17.42 23.71 1.94
N GLY A 450 -16.32 23.07 2.33
CA GLY A 450 -14.99 23.70 2.39
C GLY A 450 -14.68 24.48 3.66
N VAL A 451 -15.67 24.71 4.54
CA VAL A 451 -15.46 25.43 5.81
C VAL A 451 -14.92 24.47 6.86
N LYS A 452 -13.78 24.83 7.47
CA LYS A 452 -13.15 24.06 8.55
C LYS A 452 -14.01 24.14 9.82
N PRO A 453 -14.01 23.11 10.66
CA PRO A 453 -14.65 23.19 11.97
C PRO A 453 -13.91 24.19 12.87
N ASP A 454 -14.65 25.01 13.62
CA ASP A 454 -14.09 25.98 14.56
C ASP A 454 -13.34 25.30 15.73
N ASN A 455 -13.80 24.12 16.13
CA ASN A 455 -13.23 23.36 17.23
C ASN A 455 -13.01 21.88 16.86
N ILE A 456 -11.92 21.60 16.14
CA ILE A 456 -11.58 20.23 15.73
C ILE A 456 -11.13 19.32 16.89
N TRP A 457 -10.84 19.88 18.06
CA TRP A 457 -10.33 19.13 19.21
C TRP A 457 -11.48 18.53 20.00
N SER A 458 -12.20 19.32 20.80
CA SER A 458 -13.30 18.81 21.62
C SER A 458 -14.66 18.79 20.91
N GLY A 459 -14.77 19.36 19.71
CA GLY A 459 -15.99 19.32 18.90
C GLY A 459 -16.39 17.89 18.49
N PHE A 460 -15.40 17.02 18.20
CA PHE A 460 -15.57 15.57 18.27
C PHE A 460 -14.25 14.88 18.65
N TYR A 461 -14.31 13.76 19.37
CA TYR A 461 -13.15 12.97 19.75
C TYR A 461 -13.53 11.50 19.99
N GLN A 462 -12.53 10.62 20.06
CA GLN A 462 -12.75 9.19 20.32
C GLN A 462 -13.22 8.93 21.77
N GLY A 463 -14.19 8.05 21.95
CA GLY A 463 -14.66 7.62 23.28
C GLY A 463 -14.06 6.31 23.78
N VAL A 464 -13.57 5.45 22.89
CA VAL A 464 -12.83 4.22 23.25
C VAL A 464 -11.45 4.19 22.60
N GLU A 465 -10.52 3.44 23.18
CA GLU A 465 -9.23 3.16 22.56
C GLU A 465 -9.40 2.23 21.36
N GLY A 466 -8.57 2.40 20.31
CA GLY A 466 -8.56 1.52 19.14
C GLY A 466 -8.75 2.21 17.78
N ASN A 467 -9.54 3.29 17.70
CA ASN A 467 -9.82 4.00 16.44
C ASN A 467 -9.09 5.33 16.25
N CYS A 468 -8.04 5.58 17.04
CA CYS A 468 -7.25 6.82 16.99
C CYS A 468 -6.73 7.15 15.58
N VAL A 469 -6.33 6.14 14.80
CA VAL A 469 -5.89 6.31 13.40
C VAL A 469 -7.03 6.82 12.52
N THR A 470 -8.24 6.28 12.70
CA THR A 470 -9.42 6.75 11.96
C THR A 470 -9.83 8.16 12.39
N VAL A 471 -9.85 8.46 13.69
CA VAL A 471 -10.19 9.80 14.20
C VAL A 471 -9.20 10.85 13.73
N SER A 472 -7.90 10.61 13.89
CA SER A 472 -6.86 11.56 13.43
C SER A 472 -6.92 11.79 11.92
N ALA A 473 -7.20 10.76 11.11
CA ALA A 473 -7.40 10.91 9.67
C ALA A 473 -8.65 11.72 9.32
N ILE A 474 -9.78 11.50 10.00
CA ILE A 474 -11.01 12.29 9.82
C ILE A 474 -10.75 13.76 10.17
N LYS A 475 -10.10 14.02 11.31
CA LYS A 475 -9.77 15.39 11.73
C LYS A 475 -8.85 16.08 10.72
N ALA A 476 -7.80 15.38 10.26
CA ALA A 476 -6.89 15.90 9.25
C ALA A 476 -7.63 16.21 7.94
N ALA A 477 -8.54 15.32 7.51
CA ALA A 477 -9.37 15.53 6.32
C ALA A 477 -10.28 16.76 6.46
N MET A 478 -10.95 16.92 7.61
CA MET A 478 -11.82 18.06 7.88
C MET A 478 -11.05 19.39 7.94
N MET A 479 -9.82 19.39 8.46
CA MET A 479 -8.98 20.59 8.49
C MET A 479 -8.39 20.93 7.12
N ARG A 480 -8.23 19.95 6.23
CA ARG A 480 -7.75 20.20 4.85
C ARG A 480 -8.88 20.63 3.91
N TYR A 481 -10.02 19.94 3.99
CA TYR A 481 -11.10 20.02 2.98
C TYR A 481 -12.43 20.56 3.51
N GLY A 482 -12.50 20.90 4.80
CA GLY A 482 -13.71 21.36 5.48
C GLY A 482 -14.45 20.23 6.20
N GLN A 483 -15.24 20.59 7.21
CA GLN A 483 -16.06 19.68 8.02
C GLN A 483 -17.04 18.87 7.17
N ASN A 484 -17.71 19.53 6.23
CA ASN A 484 -18.75 18.93 5.41
C ASN A 484 -18.20 17.77 4.55
N PRO A 485 -18.75 16.54 4.62
CA PRO A 485 -18.28 15.40 3.84
C PRO A 485 -18.24 15.60 2.32
N LEU A 486 -19.03 16.54 1.77
CA LEU A 486 -18.98 16.92 0.35
C LEU A 486 -17.70 17.67 -0.03
N GLY A 487 -16.99 18.25 0.94
CA GLY A 487 -15.66 18.84 0.73
C GLY A 487 -14.58 17.76 0.65
N ILE A 488 -14.76 16.65 1.38
CA ILE A 488 -13.77 15.56 1.47
C ILE A 488 -13.94 14.56 0.32
N PHE A 489 -15.16 14.11 0.05
CA PHE A 489 -15.44 13.15 -1.02
C PHE A 489 -15.70 13.83 -2.36
N LYS A 490 -15.44 13.11 -3.47
CA LYS A 490 -15.68 13.63 -4.81
C LYS A 490 -17.16 13.81 -5.10
N ARG A 491 -18.01 12.92 -4.58
CA ARG A 491 -19.47 12.99 -4.72
C ARG A 491 -20.16 12.12 -3.67
N VAL A 492 -21.29 12.61 -3.14
CA VAL A 492 -22.20 11.80 -2.31
C VAL A 492 -23.63 12.01 -2.81
N THR A 493 -24.30 10.92 -3.16
CA THR A 493 -25.73 10.92 -3.49
C THR A 493 -26.52 10.15 -2.45
N GLU A 494 -27.71 10.63 -2.11
CA GLU A 494 -28.64 10.02 -1.18
C GLU A 494 -29.88 9.49 -1.91
N SER A 495 -30.37 8.33 -1.46
CA SER A 495 -31.63 7.71 -1.87
C SER A 495 -32.38 7.14 -0.65
N PRO A 496 -33.61 6.61 -0.78
CA PRO A 496 -34.32 5.93 0.31
C PRO A 496 -33.58 4.71 0.88
N GLU A 497 -32.66 4.11 0.13
CA GLU A 497 -31.87 2.95 0.57
C GLU A 497 -30.59 3.35 1.34
N GLY A 498 -30.12 4.59 1.17
CA GLY A 498 -28.94 5.11 1.86
C GLY A 498 -28.13 6.07 0.99
N PHE A 499 -26.81 5.90 0.96
CA PHE A 499 -25.86 6.80 0.31
C PHE A 499 -24.97 6.05 -0.67
N THR A 500 -24.67 6.66 -1.80
CA THR A 500 -23.57 6.25 -2.69
C THR A 500 -22.47 7.30 -2.61
N ILE A 501 -21.28 6.87 -2.18
CA ILE A 501 -20.15 7.74 -1.90
C ILE A 501 -19.06 7.42 -2.92
N THR A 502 -18.68 8.40 -3.73
CA THR A 502 -17.50 8.34 -4.60
C THR A 502 -16.38 9.15 -3.95
N MET A 503 -15.31 8.47 -3.56
CA MET A 503 -14.11 9.05 -2.93
C MET A 503 -13.22 9.74 -3.98
N ARG A 504 -12.21 10.51 -3.52
CA ARG A 504 -11.29 11.25 -4.41
C ARG A 504 -10.43 10.36 -5.30
N ASP A 505 -10.11 9.16 -4.83
CA ASP A 505 -9.42 8.13 -5.60
C ASP A 505 -10.36 7.27 -6.49
N SER A 506 -11.57 7.78 -6.75
CA SER A 506 -12.63 7.13 -7.53
C SER A 506 -13.19 5.83 -6.93
N CYS A 507 -12.76 5.41 -5.73
CA CYS A 507 -13.42 4.30 -5.05
C CYS A 507 -14.88 4.66 -4.75
N THR A 508 -15.83 3.79 -5.09
CA THR A 508 -17.24 4.01 -4.80
C THR A 508 -17.76 2.94 -3.85
N VAL A 509 -18.42 3.37 -2.77
CA VAL A 509 -19.06 2.51 -1.78
C VAL A 509 -20.53 2.89 -1.61
N ARG A 510 -21.36 1.92 -1.22
CA ARG A 510 -22.78 2.14 -0.90
C ARG A 510 -22.99 1.90 0.59
N LEU A 511 -23.52 2.89 1.29
CA LEU A 511 -23.76 2.86 2.72
C LEU A 511 -25.26 2.91 2.98
N THR A 512 -25.82 1.90 3.61
CA THR A 512 -27.23 1.91 4.00
C THR A 512 -27.46 2.77 5.25
N ARG A 513 -28.70 3.20 5.51
CA ARG A 513 -29.04 3.92 6.75
C ARG A 513 -28.79 3.07 8.00
N ALA A 514 -29.08 1.77 7.95
CA ALA A 514 -28.81 0.85 9.05
C ALA A 514 -27.29 0.73 9.36
N GLU A 515 -26.46 0.68 8.30
CA GLU A 515 -25.00 0.69 8.47
C GLU A 515 -24.50 2.02 9.06
N LEU A 516 -25.10 3.17 8.69
CA LEU A 516 -24.74 4.45 9.31
C LEU A 516 -25.03 4.46 10.83
N GLU A 517 -26.16 3.88 11.27
CA GLU A 517 -26.47 3.75 12.70
C GLU A 517 -25.54 2.75 13.42
N MET A 518 -25.20 1.63 12.78
CA MET A 518 -24.19 0.70 13.32
C MET A 518 -22.83 1.39 13.49
N ALA A 519 -22.43 2.18 12.49
CA ALA A 519 -21.19 2.95 12.54
C ALA A 519 -21.20 4.00 13.65
N ARG A 520 -22.33 4.68 13.88
CA ARG A 520 -22.51 5.62 15.00
C ARG A 520 -22.26 4.95 16.34
N ALA A 521 -22.85 3.79 16.58
CA ALA A 521 -22.66 3.03 17.81
C ALA A 521 -21.21 2.54 17.97
N ALA A 522 -20.61 2.00 16.91
CA ALA A 522 -19.26 1.43 16.95
C ALA A 522 -18.14 2.47 16.97
N ALA A 523 -18.34 3.67 16.41
CA ALA A 523 -17.37 4.76 16.45
C ALA A 523 -17.15 5.25 17.88
N ASN A 524 -18.24 5.26 18.67
CA ASN A 524 -18.29 5.82 20.02
C ASN A 524 -17.63 7.22 20.08
N PHE A 525 -17.99 8.10 19.15
CA PHE A 525 -17.50 9.47 19.15
C PHE A 525 -18.28 10.31 20.15
N HIS A 526 -17.57 11.21 20.82
CA HIS A 526 -18.13 12.18 21.76
C HIS A 526 -17.75 13.59 21.32
N GLY A 527 -18.51 14.59 21.75
CA GLY A 527 -18.26 15.98 21.40
C GLY A 527 -19.45 16.87 21.69
N GLU A 528 -19.20 18.15 21.90
CA GLU A 528 -20.25 19.15 22.17
C GLU A 528 -20.98 19.57 20.89
N ASP A 529 -20.29 19.49 19.73
CA ASP A 529 -20.84 19.81 18.43
C ASP A 529 -21.45 18.56 17.79
N LYS A 530 -22.77 18.42 17.93
CA LYS A 530 -23.51 17.28 17.38
C LYS A 530 -23.42 17.20 15.85
N GLY A 531 -23.36 18.34 15.15
CA GLY A 531 -23.26 18.37 13.70
C GLY A 531 -21.90 17.85 13.22
N LEU A 532 -20.83 18.27 13.89
CA LEU A 532 -19.48 17.77 13.64
C LEU A 532 -19.33 16.28 13.97
N VAL A 533 -19.95 15.81 15.07
CA VAL A 533 -20.01 14.38 15.40
C VAL A 533 -20.74 13.59 14.30
N ASP A 534 -21.87 14.09 13.78
CA ASP A 534 -22.63 13.44 12.71
C ASP A 534 -21.83 13.34 11.41
N ASP A 535 -21.15 14.42 11.02
CA ASP A 535 -20.27 14.44 9.85
C ASP A 535 -19.09 13.46 10.03
N ALA A 536 -18.49 13.41 11.22
CA ALA A 536 -17.40 12.48 11.54
C ALA A 536 -17.87 11.01 11.52
N VAL A 537 -19.05 10.71 12.05
CA VAL A 537 -19.66 9.37 11.99
C VAL A 537 -19.90 8.95 10.54
N PHE A 538 -20.35 9.86 9.67
CA PHE A 538 -20.52 9.56 8.25
C PHE A 538 -19.20 9.18 7.57
N LEU A 539 -18.12 9.94 7.84
CA LEU A 539 -16.79 9.63 7.33
C LEU A 539 -16.26 8.30 7.87
N TYR A 540 -16.48 8.00 9.15
CA TYR A 540 -16.15 6.73 9.78
C TYR A 540 -16.88 5.55 9.09
N ALA A 541 -18.19 5.69 8.85
CA ALA A 541 -19.00 4.69 8.18
C ALA A 541 -18.54 4.42 6.74
N ALA A 542 -18.21 5.48 5.98
CA ALA A 542 -17.65 5.36 4.63
C ALA A 542 -16.30 4.60 4.66
N SER A 543 -15.46 4.91 5.65
CA SER A 543 -14.17 4.26 5.88
C SER A 543 -14.33 2.77 6.22
N ALA A 544 -15.36 2.40 6.99
CA ALA A 544 -15.71 1.01 7.29
C ALA A 544 -16.26 0.27 6.06
N LYS A 545 -17.08 0.91 5.22
CA LYS A 545 -17.55 0.29 3.96
C LYS A 545 -16.38 0.00 3.03
N ARG A 546 -15.39 0.88 2.99
CA ARG A 546 -14.18 0.63 2.21
C ARG A 546 -13.34 -0.50 2.82
N ALA A 547 -13.19 -0.56 4.13
CA ALA A 547 -12.55 -1.70 4.79
C ALA A 547 -13.25 -3.03 4.45
N GLN A 548 -14.59 -3.06 4.47
CA GLN A 548 -15.38 -4.23 4.07
C GLN A 548 -15.10 -4.62 2.60
N LEU A 549 -15.19 -3.65 1.68
CA LEU A 549 -14.97 -3.86 0.24
C LEU A 549 -13.58 -4.42 -0.05
N GLU A 550 -12.57 -3.91 0.65
CA GLU A 550 -11.16 -4.30 0.46
C GLU A 550 -10.75 -5.49 1.33
N ASN A 551 -11.70 -6.11 2.05
CA ASN A 551 -11.48 -7.18 3.01
C ASN A 551 -10.29 -6.89 3.96
N HIS A 552 -10.30 -5.69 4.55
CA HIS A 552 -9.29 -5.23 5.49
C HIS A 552 -9.03 -6.28 6.58
N GLU A 553 -7.74 -6.52 6.84
CA GLU A 553 -7.24 -7.56 7.75
C GLU A 553 -7.76 -8.98 7.49
N PHE A 554 -8.23 -9.27 6.27
CA PHE A 554 -8.81 -10.55 5.85
C PHE A 554 -10.06 -10.99 6.61
N ARG A 555 -10.66 -10.08 7.40
CA ARG A 555 -11.86 -10.33 8.20
C ARG A 555 -12.97 -9.34 7.94
N ALA A 556 -12.66 -8.11 7.49
CA ALA A 556 -13.67 -7.10 7.23
C ALA A 556 -14.67 -7.51 6.12
N GLY A 557 -14.25 -8.34 5.17
CA GLY A 557 -15.09 -8.85 4.10
C GLY A 557 -16.22 -9.75 4.58
N ALA A 558 -16.16 -10.26 5.82
CA ALA A 558 -17.22 -11.04 6.42
C ALA A 558 -18.51 -10.21 6.62
N GLY A 559 -18.42 -8.89 6.78
CA GLY A 559 -19.59 -8.05 6.98
C GLY A 559 -19.25 -6.67 7.51
N PHE A 560 -20.24 -5.76 7.53
CA PHE A 560 -20.02 -4.40 7.99
C PHE A 560 -19.60 -4.33 9.47
N ASP A 561 -20.19 -5.16 10.33
CA ASP A 561 -19.78 -5.27 11.74
C ASP A 561 -18.33 -5.73 11.91
N ALA A 562 -17.90 -6.73 11.11
CA ALA A 562 -16.51 -7.17 11.10
C ALA A 562 -15.56 -6.05 10.63
N ALA A 563 -15.99 -5.26 9.65
CA ALA A 563 -15.24 -4.10 9.19
C ALA A 563 -15.11 -3.04 10.30
N LEU A 564 -16.20 -2.69 10.99
CA LEU A 564 -16.16 -1.77 12.13
C LEU A 564 -15.17 -2.24 13.22
N LYS A 565 -15.09 -3.55 13.48
CA LYS A 565 -14.12 -4.14 14.41
C LYS A 565 -12.67 -3.99 13.94
N THR A 566 -12.38 -3.93 12.63
CA THR A 566 -11.01 -3.68 12.09
C THR A 566 -10.57 -2.22 12.19
N LEU A 567 -11.52 -1.31 12.39
CA LEU A 567 -11.21 0.10 12.61
C LEU A 567 -10.92 0.40 14.09
N ASN A 568 -11.32 -0.52 14.98
CA ASN A 568 -11.34 -0.35 16.42
C ASN A 568 -10.29 -1.21 17.17
N ASP A 569 -9.39 -1.92 16.49
CA ASP A 569 -8.40 -2.81 17.12
C ASP A 569 -6.93 -2.38 16.90
N GLY A 570 -6.72 -1.13 16.48
CA GLY A 570 -5.40 -0.56 16.22
C GLY A 570 -4.94 -0.76 14.78
N GLU A 571 -4.82 0.36 14.08
CA GLU A 571 -4.44 0.41 12.66
C GLU A 571 -3.03 0.97 12.45
N VAL A 572 -2.48 0.78 11.26
CA VAL A 572 -1.20 1.40 10.90
C VAL A 572 -1.46 2.85 10.46
N PRO A 573 -0.56 3.78 10.83
CA PRO A 573 -0.66 5.17 10.38
C PRO A 573 -0.82 5.28 8.86
N GLY A 574 -1.80 6.06 8.41
CA GLY A 574 -2.11 6.24 6.98
C GLY A 574 -3.20 5.31 6.42
N ASP A 575 -3.53 4.20 7.08
CA ASP A 575 -4.58 3.27 6.61
C ASP A 575 -5.94 3.96 6.51
N ALA A 576 -6.30 4.74 7.53
CA ALA A 576 -7.55 5.49 7.53
C ALA A 576 -7.60 6.56 6.44
N LEU A 577 -6.48 7.25 6.13
CA LEU A 577 -6.40 8.19 5.02
C LEU A 577 -6.65 7.46 3.69
N ARG A 578 -6.12 6.24 3.53
CA ARG A 578 -6.42 5.38 2.38
C ARG A 578 -7.88 4.99 2.32
N ARG A 579 -8.50 4.59 3.44
CA ARG A 579 -9.92 4.21 3.49
C ARG A 579 -10.89 5.39 3.30
N LEU A 580 -10.43 6.63 3.51
CA LEU A 580 -11.15 7.84 3.11
C LEU A 580 -10.89 8.26 1.64
N GLY A 581 -10.04 7.53 0.92
CA GLY A 581 -9.66 7.84 -0.46
C GLY A 581 -8.70 9.02 -0.60
N LEU A 582 -7.94 9.30 0.45
CA LEU A 582 -6.99 10.41 0.54
C LEU A 582 -5.53 9.96 0.44
N TYR A 583 -5.26 8.66 0.21
CA TYR A 583 -3.89 8.13 0.15
C TYR A 583 -3.01 8.87 -0.87
N ALA A 584 -3.56 9.15 -2.05
CA ALA A 584 -2.85 9.91 -3.07
C ALA A 584 -2.52 11.34 -2.62
N PHE A 585 -3.30 11.92 -1.72
CA PHE A 585 -3.12 13.30 -1.22
C PHE A 585 -2.34 13.33 0.10
N THR A 586 -1.63 12.24 0.40
CA THR A 586 -0.83 12.13 1.62
C THR A 586 0.66 12.13 1.28
N ARG A 587 1.49 12.80 2.07
CA ARG A 587 2.96 12.79 1.92
C ARG A 587 3.63 12.48 3.25
N PRO A 588 4.79 11.80 3.24
CA PRO A 588 5.67 11.76 4.39
C PRO A 588 5.98 13.17 4.88
N SER A 589 6.02 13.34 6.19
CA SER A 589 6.36 14.58 6.89
C SER A 589 7.36 14.26 8.02
N SER A 590 7.81 15.28 8.73
CA SER A 590 8.54 15.12 10.00
C SER A 590 7.73 15.68 11.16
N VAL A 591 8.09 15.30 12.39
CA VAL A 591 7.49 15.88 13.61
C VAL A 591 7.77 17.39 13.66
N GLN A 592 8.96 17.82 13.21
CA GLN A 592 9.37 19.22 13.14
C GLN A 592 8.52 20.03 12.16
N GLU A 593 8.18 19.45 11.00
CA GLU A 593 7.33 20.09 10.00
C GLU A 593 5.87 20.22 10.49
N LEU A 594 5.35 19.21 11.19
CA LEU A 594 4.03 19.33 11.83
C LEU A 594 4.04 20.38 12.95
N ALA A 595 5.14 20.46 13.72
CA ALA A 595 5.33 21.45 14.76
C ALA A 595 5.45 22.89 14.22
N SER A 596 5.90 23.09 12.98
CA SER A 596 5.93 24.41 12.34
C SER A 596 4.58 24.85 11.78
N GLY A 597 3.54 24.01 11.93
CA GLY A 597 2.15 24.37 11.64
C GLY A 597 1.54 23.68 10.43
N VAL A 598 2.26 22.78 9.75
CA VAL A 598 1.70 21.98 8.66
C VAL A 598 0.68 20.98 9.24
N PRO A 599 -0.58 20.99 8.78
CA PRO A 599 -1.59 20.06 9.30
C PRO A 599 -1.32 18.63 8.81
N GLY A 600 -1.50 17.66 9.70
CA GLY A 600 -1.22 16.27 9.39
C GLY A 600 -1.60 15.30 10.49
N THR A 601 -1.22 14.04 10.33
CA THR A 601 -1.34 13.02 11.37
C THR A 601 0.04 12.65 11.87
N LEU A 602 0.17 12.51 13.19
CA LEU A 602 1.37 12.02 13.84
C LEU A 602 1.02 10.77 14.63
N ALA A 603 1.74 9.68 14.40
CA ALA A 603 1.39 8.43 15.02
C ALA A 603 2.61 7.63 15.48
N ASN A 604 2.40 6.87 16.54
CA ASN A 604 3.30 5.83 17.00
C ASN A 604 2.50 4.53 17.14
N PHE A 605 3.11 3.51 17.73
CA PHE A 605 2.45 2.21 17.88
C PHE A 605 1.32 2.18 18.92
N ARG A 606 1.19 3.21 19.78
CA ARG A 606 0.14 3.30 20.80
C ARG A 606 -1.00 4.22 20.38
N HIS A 607 -0.69 5.31 19.69
CA HIS A 607 -1.67 6.35 19.43
C HIS A 607 -1.38 7.08 18.12
N SER A 608 -2.44 7.61 17.51
CA SER A 608 -2.39 8.46 16.32
C SER A 608 -3.19 9.72 16.61
N VAL A 609 -2.54 10.87 16.45
CA VAL A 609 -3.11 12.19 16.71
C VAL A 609 -3.15 12.99 15.42
N VAL A 610 -4.13 13.89 15.31
CA VAL A 610 -4.03 14.99 14.34
C VAL A 610 -3.12 16.06 14.93
N VAL A 611 -2.32 16.71 14.10
CA VAL A 611 -1.58 17.93 14.43
C VAL A 611 -2.09 19.03 13.51
N VAL A 612 -2.47 20.16 14.09
CA VAL A 612 -2.95 21.35 13.38
C VAL A 612 -2.26 22.55 14.00
N GLU A 613 -1.56 23.34 13.18
CA GLU A 613 -0.88 24.56 13.66
C GLU A 613 0.06 24.31 14.84
N GLY A 614 0.75 23.16 14.85
CA GLY A 614 1.65 22.76 15.94
C GLY A 614 0.95 22.21 17.19
N VAL A 615 -0.38 22.11 17.20
CA VAL A 615 -1.18 21.59 18.32
C VAL A 615 -1.70 20.20 17.99
N MET A 616 -1.42 19.24 18.86
CA MET A 616 -1.94 17.88 18.76
C MET A 616 -3.25 17.69 19.53
N ASP A 617 -4.08 16.79 19.02
CA ASP A 617 -5.30 16.33 19.69
C ASP A 617 -5.03 15.04 20.49
N GLU A 618 -5.18 15.10 21.82
CA GLU A 618 -5.16 13.92 22.67
C GLU A 618 -6.55 13.72 23.27
N TYR A 619 -7.37 12.87 22.66
CA TYR A 619 -8.74 12.56 23.12
C TYR A 619 -9.61 13.81 23.32
N GLY A 620 -9.52 14.77 22.39
CA GLY A 620 -10.26 16.03 22.45
C GLY A 620 -9.56 17.13 23.25
N VAL A 621 -8.45 16.84 23.90
CA VAL A 621 -7.64 17.83 24.63
C VAL A 621 -6.55 18.40 23.73
N LYS A 622 -6.50 19.73 23.64
CA LYS A 622 -5.43 20.47 22.98
C LYS A 622 -4.11 20.30 23.73
N ARG A 623 -3.06 19.87 23.05
CA ARG A 623 -1.69 19.91 23.58
C ARG A 623 -0.72 20.46 22.56
N GLU A 624 0.24 21.26 23.01
CA GLU A 624 1.34 21.70 22.16
C GLU A 624 2.21 20.51 21.75
N LEU A 625 2.51 20.41 20.45
CA LEU A 625 3.51 19.46 19.96
C LEU A 625 4.93 19.88 20.38
N PRO A 626 5.34 21.17 20.29
CA PRO A 626 6.61 21.63 20.82
C PRO A 626 6.77 21.31 22.32
N GLY A 627 7.91 20.72 22.69
CA GLY A 627 8.19 20.32 24.08
C GLY A 627 7.48 19.05 24.55
N SER A 628 6.65 18.42 23.72
CA SER A 628 6.02 17.14 24.05
C SER A 628 6.98 15.95 23.88
N ARG A 629 6.63 14.80 24.46
CA ARG A 629 7.36 13.52 24.28
C ARG A 629 7.50 13.11 22.82
N TRP A 630 6.58 13.55 21.95
CA TRP A 630 6.60 13.23 20.52
C TRP A 630 7.79 13.86 19.79
N MET A 631 8.27 15.02 20.25
CA MET A 631 9.48 15.67 19.70
C MET A 631 10.76 14.86 19.99
N GLN A 632 10.77 14.08 21.06
CA GLN A 632 11.91 13.25 21.47
C GLN A 632 11.83 11.83 20.91
N GLN A 633 10.64 11.22 20.96
CA GLN A 633 10.40 9.84 20.56
C GLN A 633 10.20 9.69 19.04
N GLY A 634 9.92 10.79 18.35
CA GLY A 634 9.54 10.77 16.94
C GLY A 634 8.17 10.12 16.72
N GLY A 635 7.83 9.93 15.46
CA GLY A 635 6.61 9.27 15.05
C GLY A 635 6.49 9.24 13.53
N HIS A 636 5.55 8.43 13.05
CA HIS A 636 5.14 8.44 11.66
C HIS A 636 4.30 9.68 11.40
N ALA A 637 4.92 10.68 10.78
CA ALA A 637 4.28 11.93 10.41
C ALA A 637 3.84 11.88 8.95
N LEU A 638 2.57 12.18 8.71
CA LEU A 638 1.99 12.33 7.38
C LEU A 638 1.32 13.70 7.29
N LYS A 639 1.45 14.37 6.15
CA LYS A 639 0.71 15.59 5.83
C LYS A 639 -0.27 15.35 4.70
N LEU A 640 -1.39 16.06 4.74
CA LEU A 640 -2.31 16.14 3.61
C LEU A 640 -1.88 17.30 2.71
N VAL A 641 -1.72 17.02 1.41
CA VAL A 641 -1.34 18.02 0.39
C VAL A 641 -2.51 18.49 -0.43
#